data_AF-A0A179BN80-F1
#
_entry.id   AF-A0A179BN80-F1
#
_cell.length_a   1.000
_cell.length_b   1.000
_cell.length_c   1.000
_cell.angle_alpha   90.00
_cell.angle_beta   90.00
_cell.angle_gamma   90.00
#
_symmetry.space_group_name_H-M   'P 1'
#
loop_
_entity.id
_entity.type
_entity.pdbx_description
1 polymer ?
#
loop_
_entity_poly.entity_id
_entity_poly.type
_entity_poly.pdbx_seq_one_letter_code
_entity_poly.pdbx_strand_id
1 'polypeptide(L)'
;PFSQVAYFSMEFGLSESLPIYSGGLGILAGDCLKTASDLGIPLLGIGLLWQQGYFRQSLDDCGRQIELYPYNDPTQMPVTPVRDAEGEWLRLELPFPGRTVILRAWQAQVGRVTLYLLDSNDPLNAPADRGITAELYGGGPENRLQQEICLGIGGWMLLRRLGIQPDICHLNEGHAALAILARAYSHMQDHGTSFPCALTATRAGNIFTTHTPVSAGFDRFPPELLTRYIAGAPGAFGVDVETILALGRENPEDTHEPFNMAWLAIHGSLIVNGVSRLHGAVSRHLFQSLFPRWPEDEVPVIHVTNGVHMPSWDSAEADALWTNHCGKARWLGDLKDIEADFRQTSDGDLWQLRSTARQQVILFARRRLQKQLAAAHAPDQDCENAKTALDPNTLTIGFARRFTAYKRPNMLLNDPDRLYRLLNNPHYPVQLLIAGKAHPKDDVGKVMIQQWTQFLQQHPDLAGRMVFIADYDMLVAEHLVQGVDLWINTPRRPWEASGTSGMKVLVNGGLNLSELDGWWAEAYEPETGWALGDRQEHDADLKWDQQEAQQLYRLLEEEVVPLFYQQRDANGCPCGWVAKIRESMSRLTPRFSSNRMLQEYVSTLYEPAARLLSARSERAIVEGICQWQHDIRQHWQSLHFGELDVQSDTDTHHFQVHVYLDDLDADAVAVQLFANGDGKQNPEIYEMTRGDALTGAINSYNYTCTVPAHSTVESFTPRIIPHREGCMVPMESNEILWYR
;
A
#
# COMPACT_ATOMS: atom_id res chain seq x y z
N PRO A 1 -5.36 -19.55 14.97
CA PRO A 1 -3.88 -19.73 15.02
C PRO A 1 -3.15 -18.52 15.62
N PHE A 2 -3.72 -17.32 15.54
CA PHE A 2 -3.29 -16.14 16.31
C PHE A 2 -4.45 -15.63 17.19
N SER A 3 -4.12 -14.83 18.20
CA SER A 3 -5.03 -14.21 19.15
C SER A 3 -5.23 -12.71 18.91
N GLN A 4 -4.20 -11.98 18.45
CA GLN A 4 -4.28 -10.54 18.24
C GLN A 4 -3.26 -10.04 17.20
N VAL A 5 -3.73 -9.16 16.31
CA VAL A 5 -2.91 -8.36 15.37
C VAL A 5 -2.86 -6.91 15.85
N ALA A 6 -1.67 -6.32 15.90
CA ALA A 6 -1.47 -4.88 16.05
C ALA A 6 -1.07 -4.27 14.70
N TYR A 7 -1.95 -3.46 14.13
CA TYR A 7 -1.77 -2.80 12.83
C TYR A 7 -1.31 -1.36 13.04
N PHE A 8 -0.05 -1.07 12.71
CA PHE A 8 0.56 0.25 12.87
C PHE A 8 0.46 1.04 11.57
N SER A 9 -0.05 2.27 11.63
CA SER A 9 -0.04 3.19 10.49
C SER A 9 0.03 4.64 10.94
N MET A 10 0.67 5.48 10.10
CA MET A 10 0.75 6.93 10.32
C MET A 10 -0.58 7.64 10.10
N GLU A 11 -1.50 7.02 9.34
CA GLU A 11 -2.80 7.61 8.99
C GLU A 11 -3.95 6.59 8.99
N PHE A 12 -5.16 7.07 9.31
CA PHE A 12 -6.40 6.28 9.28
C PHE A 12 -7.58 7.10 8.73
N GLY A 13 -8.12 6.69 7.58
CA GLY A 13 -9.25 7.31 6.91
C GLY A 13 -10.57 6.65 7.28
N LEU A 14 -11.10 6.97 8.46
CA LEU A 14 -12.32 6.35 8.99
C LEU A 14 -13.59 7.12 8.61
N SER A 15 -13.60 8.43 8.87
CA SER A 15 -14.66 9.36 8.49
C SER A 15 -14.13 10.79 8.47
N GLU A 16 -14.90 11.72 7.89
CA GLU A 16 -14.56 13.16 7.89
C GLU A 16 -14.41 13.75 9.31
N SER A 17 -15.14 13.20 10.29
CA SER A 17 -15.09 13.69 11.68
C SER A 17 -13.79 13.35 12.43
N LEU A 18 -12.95 12.49 11.84
CA LEU A 18 -11.64 12.13 12.38
C LEU A 18 -10.57 12.32 11.29
N PRO A 19 -10.12 13.57 11.06
CA PRO A 19 -9.25 13.95 9.93
C PRO A 19 -7.78 13.59 10.18
N ILE A 20 -7.50 12.30 10.41
CA ILE A 20 -6.16 11.77 10.69
C ILE A 20 -5.55 11.02 9.49
N TYR A 21 -5.86 11.48 8.26
CA TYR A 21 -5.38 10.89 7.03
C TYR A 21 -5.06 11.95 5.97
N SER A 22 -4.22 11.57 4.99
CA SER A 22 -3.86 12.41 3.84
C SER A 22 -4.23 11.80 2.50
N GLY A 23 -4.21 10.47 2.36
CA GLY A 23 -4.31 9.82 1.07
C GLY A 23 -4.71 8.34 1.10
N GLY A 24 -4.29 7.61 0.06
CA GLY A 24 -4.70 6.23 -0.18
C GLY A 24 -4.26 5.24 0.89
N LEU A 25 -3.11 5.47 1.54
CA LEU A 25 -2.58 4.63 2.61
C LEU A 25 -3.52 4.65 3.83
N GLY A 26 -3.98 5.82 4.24
CA GLY A 26 -4.88 6.01 5.38
C GLY A 26 -6.29 5.54 5.07
N ILE A 27 -6.79 5.80 3.86
CA ILE A 27 -8.06 5.21 3.40
C ILE A 27 -8.01 3.68 3.50
N LEU A 28 -6.93 3.06 3.02
CA LEU A 28 -6.76 1.62 3.10
C LEU A 28 -6.73 1.15 4.56
N ALA A 29 -5.94 1.79 5.43
CA ALA A 29 -5.88 1.46 6.85
C ALA A 29 -7.27 1.55 7.52
N GLY A 30 -8.06 2.58 7.18
CA GLY A 30 -9.43 2.74 7.67
C GLY A 30 -10.37 1.63 7.16
N ASP A 31 -10.29 1.30 5.87
CA ASP A 31 -11.06 0.19 5.29
C ASP A 31 -10.64 -1.17 5.87
N CYS A 32 -9.35 -1.38 6.17
CA CYS A 32 -8.86 -2.55 6.91
C CYS A 32 -9.52 -2.68 8.28
N LEU A 33 -9.58 -1.60 9.08
CA LEU A 33 -10.18 -1.66 10.42
C LEU A 33 -11.69 -1.98 10.35
N LYS A 34 -12.41 -1.35 9.41
CA LYS A 34 -13.85 -1.58 9.22
C LYS A 34 -14.12 -3.03 8.81
N THR A 35 -13.39 -3.55 7.84
CA THR A 35 -13.53 -4.92 7.38
C THR A 35 -13.09 -5.94 8.43
N ALA A 36 -12.04 -5.65 9.20
CA ALA A 36 -11.64 -6.51 10.31
C ALA A 36 -12.75 -6.60 11.38
N SER A 37 -13.45 -5.49 11.64
CA SER A 37 -14.63 -5.48 12.51
C SER A 37 -15.75 -6.36 11.95
N ASP A 38 -16.07 -6.21 10.66
CA ASP A 38 -17.14 -6.96 9.99
C ASP A 38 -16.87 -8.47 10.00
N LEU A 39 -15.65 -8.88 9.65
CA LEU A 39 -15.23 -10.28 9.62
C LEU A 39 -14.88 -10.85 11.01
N GLY A 40 -14.81 -10.01 12.04
CA GLY A 40 -14.45 -10.43 13.40
C GLY A 40 -12.99 -10.87 13.54
N ILE A 41 -12.08 -10.30 12.73
CA ILE A 41 -10.64 -10.54 12.85
C ILE A 41 -10.15 -9.81 14.10
N PRO A 42 -9.39 -10.47 15.01
CA PRO A 42 -8.90 -9.85 16.23
C PRO A 42 -7.73 -8.91 15.90
N LEU A 43 -8.06 -7.72 15.44
CA LEU A 43 -7.13 -6.69 15.00
C LEU A 43 -7.41 -5.41 15.81
N LEU A 44 -6.34 -4.69 16.15
CA LEU A 44 -6.37 -3.34 16.69
C LEU A 44 -5.50 -2.43 15.82
N GLY A 45 -5.84 -1.14 15.78
CA GLY A 45 -5.04 -0.12 15.10
C GLY A 45 -4.19 0.68 16.08
N ILE A 46 -3.01 1.11 15.66
CA ILE A 46 -2.14 2.04 16.39
C ILE A 46 -1.71 3.16 15.43
N GLY A 47 -1.96 4.40 15.82
CA GLY A 47 -1.62 5.59 15.06
C GLY A 47 -1.33 6.80 15.95
N LEU A 48 -1.30 7.97 15.32
CA LEU A 48 -1.12 9.27 15.99
C LEU A 48 -2.41 10.10 15.85
N LEU A 49 -2.73 10.88 16.88
CA LEU A 49 -3.83 11.85 16.83
C LEU A 49 -3.30 13.20 16.35
N TRP A 50 -3.68 13.60 15.14
CA TRP A 50 -3.18 14.82 14.51
C TRP A 50 -3.99 16.06 14.86
N GLN A 51 -3.38 17.08 15.50
CA GLN A 51 -4.10 18.29 15.90
C GLN A 51 -4.40 19.28 14.77
N GLN A 52 -3.86 19.07 13.57
CA GLN A 52 -4.19 19.85 12.38
C GLN A 52 -4.49 18.96 11.16
N GLY A 53 -4.38 17.63 11.32
CA GLY A 53 -4.54 16.68 10.23
C GLY A 53 -3.50 16.90 9.14
N TYR A 54 -3.90 16.74 7.88
CA TYR A 54 -3.05 17.06 6.73
C TYR A 54 -3.10 18.56 6.38
N PHE A 55 -4.19 19.01 5.74
CA PHE A 55 -4.59 20.42 5.61
C PHE A 55 -5.97 20.51 4.93
N ARG A 56 -6.66 21.65 5.11
CA ARG A 56 -7.82 22.04 4.30
C ARG A 56 -7.35 22.91 3.14
N GLN A 57 -7.88 22.66 1.96
CA GLN A 57 -7.50 23.34 0.72
C GLN A 57 -8.43 24.53 0.46
N SER A 58 -7.86 25.68 0.11
CA SER A 58 -8.57 26.78 -0.56
C SER A 58 -7.86 27.11 -1.88
N LEU A 59 -8.53 27.80 -2.78
CA LEU A 59 -7.93 28.34 -4.01
C LEU A 59 -7.97 29.86 -3.95
N ASP A 60 -6.91 30.52 -4.43
CA ASP A 60 -6.89 31.97 -4.64
C ASP A 60 -7.53 32.35 -6.00
N ASP A 61 -7.64 33.66 -6.27
CA ASP A 61 -8.22 34.20 -7.52
C ASP A 61 -7.49 33.73 -8.79
N CYS A 62 -6.24 33.30 -8.66
CA CYS A 62 -5.41 32.78 -9.74
C CYS A 62 -5.46 31.25 -9.85
N GLY A 63 -6.27 30.57 -9.02
CA GLY A 63 -6.39 29.12 -8.97
C GLY A 63 -5.24 28.41 -8.25
N ARG A 64 -4.42 29.13 -7.48
CA ARG A 64 -3.33 28.54 -6.71
C ARG A 64 -3.87 27.97 -5.41
N GLN A 65 -3.32 26.82 -5.02
CA GLN A 65 -3.65 26.19 -3.76
C GLN A 65 -3.11 26.99 -2.57
N ILE A 66 -3.99 27.21 -1.58
CA ILE A 66 -3.67 27.71 -0.24
C ILE A 66 -3.94 26.60 0.77
N GLU A 67 -2.98 26.31 1.63
CA GLU A 67 -3.11 25.34 2.71
C GLU A 67 -3.56 26.01 4.02
N LEU A 68 -4.61 25.48 4.62
CA LEU A 68 -5.14 25.92 5.91
C LEU A 68 -5.03 24.78 6.93
N TYR A 69 -4.55 25.09 8.13
CA TYR A 69 -4.29 24.13 9.21
C TYR A 69 -5.20 24.40 10.42
N PRO A 70 -6.51 24.14 10.31
CA PRO A 70 -7.43 24.35 11.42
C PRO A 70 -7.07 23.42 12.58
N TYR A 71 -7.22 23.92 13.81
CA TYR A 71 -7.04 23.10 14.99
C TYR A 71 -8.20 22.13 15.17
N ASN A 72 -7.84 20.87 15.36
CA ASN A 72 -8.69 19.72 15.54
C ASN A 72 -8.80 19.44 17.04
N ASP A 73 -9.88 19.91 17.66
CA ASP A 73 -10.12 19.71 19.10
C ASP A 73 -10.52 18.25 19.39
N PRO A 74 -9.70 17.46 20.10
CA PRO A 74 -10.02 16.07 20.43
C PRO A 74 -11.34 15.90 21.21
N THR A 75 -11.79 16.94 21.93
CA THR A 75 -13.06 16.89 22.68
C THR A 75 -14.30 16.96 21.79
N GLN A 76 -14.14 17.37 20.53
CA GLN A 76 -15.19 17.42 19.51
C GLN A 76 -15.11 16.27 18.51
N MET A 77 -14.11 15.40 18.65
CA MET A 77 -13.88 14.25 17.79
C MET A 77 -14.50 12.97 18.36
N PRO A 78 -14.73 11.93 17.54
CA PRO A 78 -15.20 10.62 17.99
C PRO A 78 -14.07 9.80 18.65
N VAL A 79 -13.34 10.40 19.61
CA VAL A 79 -12.28 9.77 20.39
C VAL A 79 -12.56 9.91 21.89
N THR A 80 -12.06 8.96 22.67
CA THR A 80 -12.14 9.00 24.13
C THR A 80 -10.76 8.80 24.75
N PRO A 81 -10.45 9.43 25.90
CA PRO A 81 -9.19 9.20 26.59
C PRO A 81 -9.06 7.74 27.03
N VAL A 82 -7.90 7.14 26.77
CA VAL A 82 -7.56 5.84 27.37
C VAL A 82 -7.21 6.06 28.84
N ARG A 83 -7.77 5.22 29.71
CA ARG A 83 -7.57 5.32 31.16
C ARG A 83 -6.63 4.21 31.65
N ASP A 84 -5.82 4.52 32.66
CA ASP A 84 -5.02 3.54 33.38
C ASP A 84 -5.84 2.78 34.43
N ALA A 85 -5.18 1.91 35.20
CA ALA A 85 -5.82 1.09 36.23
C ALA A 85 -6.42 1.95 37.36
N GLU A 86 -5.88 3.14 37.59
CA GLU A 86 -6.32 4.12 38.58
C GLU A 86 -7.48 5.01 38.06
N GLY A 87 -7.84 4.89 36.77
CA GLY A 87 -8.86 5.71 36.12
C GLY A 87 -8.36 7.08 35.65
N GLU A 88 -7.06 7.35 35.80
CA GLU A 88 -6.42 8.55 35.30
C GLU A 88 -6.13 8.42 33.81
N TRP A 89 -5.87 9.56 33.17
CA TRP A 89 -5.54 9.54 31.75
C TRP A 89 -4.17 8.90 31.54
N LEU A 90 -4.16 7.81 30.79
CA LEU A 90 -2.95 7.08 30.43
C LEU A 90 -1.93 8.00 29.75
N ARG A 91 -0.77 8.13 30.41
CA ARG A 91 0.41 8.84 29.92
C ARG A 91 1.60 7.91 29.80
N LEU A 92 2.31 8.03 28.69
CA LEU A 92 3.55 7.31 28.40
C LEU A 92 4.70 8.31 28.42
N GLU A 93 5.79 7.96 29.10
CA GLU A 93 6.98 8.79 29.19
C GLU A 93 8.04 8.28 28.21
N LEU A 94 8.26 9.02 27.13
CA LEU A 94 9.16 8.67 26.04
C LEU A 94 10.48 9.43 26.20
N PRO A 95 11.62 8.75 26.39
CA PRO A 95 12.91 9.41 26.60
C PRO A 95 13.42 10.01 25.29
N PHE A 96 13.60 11.33 25.27
CA PHE A 96 14.20 12.09 24.17
C PHE A 96 15.55 12.66 24.60
N PRO A 97 16.39 13.15 23.67
CA PRO A 97 17.67 13.75 24.01
C PRO A 97 17.50 14.93 24.98
N GLY A 98 18.01 14.76 26.21
CA GLY A 98 17.98 15.76 27.27
C GLY A 98 16.62 16.04 27.91
N ARG A 99 15.55 15.30 27.58
CA ARG A 99 14.20 15.54 28.11
C ARG A 99 13.29 14.31 27.98
N THR A 100 12.17 14.32 28.69
CA THR A 100 11.10 13.32 28.54
C THR A 100 9.94 13.94 27.80
N VAL A 101 9.41 13.26 26.78
CA VAL A 101 8.17 13.63 26.09
C VAL A 101 7.03 12.75 26.58
N ILE A 102 5.94 13.36 27.01
CA ILE A 102 4.75 12.67 27.47
C ILE A 102 3.80 12.45 26.28
N LEU A 103 3.40 11.20 26.04
CA LEU A 103 2.35 10.87 25.10
C LEU A 103 1.07 10.49 25.85
N ARG A 104 -0.03 11.18 25.54
CA ARG A 104 -1.37 10.78 25.97
C ARG A 104 -1.93 9.76 24.99
N ALA A 105 -2.71 8.82 25.49
CA ALA A 105 -3.41 7.86 24.65
C ALA A 105 -4.90 8.19 24.53
N TRP A 106 -5.39 8.10 23.30
CA TRP A 106 -6.80 8.20 22.93
C TRP A 106 -7.23 6.89 22.25
N GLN A 107 -8.53 6.63 22.22
CA GLN A 107 -9.10 5.52 21.47
C GLN A 107 -10.33 5.94 20.67
N ALA A 108 -10.47 5.39 19.47
CA ALA A 108 -11.68 5.41 18.65
C ALA A 108 -12.19 3.98 18.47
N GLN A 109 -13.50 3.79 18.55
CA GLN A 109 -14.13 2.49 18.34
C GLN A 109 -14.61 2.34 16.89
N VAL A 110 -14.06 1.37 16.17
CA VAL A 110 -14.45 1.01 14.80
C VAL A 110 -15.17 -0.33 14.84
N GLY A 111 -16.47 -0.30 15.16
CA GLY A 111 -17.25 -1.51 15.41
C GLY A 111 -16.62 -2.36 16.51
N ARG A 112 -16.09 -3.54 16.18
CA ARG A 112 -15.38 -4.43 17.14
C ARG A 112 -13.91 -4.08 17.34
N VAL A 113 -13.32 -3.30 16.44
CA VAL A 113 -11.90 -2.97 16.42
C VAL A 113 -11.64 -1.69 17.20
N THR A 114 -10.61 -1.71 18.04
CA THR A 114 -10.16 -0.50 18.76
C THR A 114 -8.99 0.12 18.01
N LEU A 115 -9.07 1.42 17.73
CA LEU A 115 -7.97 2.22 17.21
C LEU A 115 -7.40 3.07 18.33
N TYR A 116 -6.14 2.83 18.71
CA TYR A 116 -5.42 3.66 19.65
C TYR A 116 -4.62 4.76 18.94
N LEU A 117 -4.66 5.97 19.49
CA LEU A 117 -4.01 7.15 18.93
C LEU A 117 -3.16 7.84 19.99
N LEU A 118 -1.88 8.05 19.69
CA LEU A 118 -0.95 8.74 20.57
C LEU A 118 -0.88 10.24 20.25
N ASP A 119 -0.77 11.04 21.30
CA ASP A 119 -0.87 12.49 21.25
C ASP A 119 0.19 13.13 22.14
N SER A 120 1.09 13.92 21.56
CA SER A 120 2.15 14.64 22.27
C SER A 120 1.70 15.99 22.84
N ASN A 121 0.47 16.46 22.54
CA ASN A 121 -0.05 17.75 22.98
C ASN A 121 -0.50 17.75 24.47
N ASP A 122 0.34 17.24 25.36
CA ASP A 122 0.14 17.33 26.80
C ASP A 122 0.62 18.69 27.35
N PRO A 123 -0.11 19.36 28.26
CA PRO A 123 0.33 20.61 28.88
C PRO A 123 1.67 20.54 29.64
N LEU A 124 2.09 19.35 30.07
CA LEU A 124 3.37 19.12 30.74
C LEU A 124 4.56 19.08 29.76
N ASN A 125 4.30 18.92 28.46
CA ASN A 125 5.34 18.98 27.44
C ASN A 125 5.70 20.42 27.07
N ALA A 126 6.95 20.61 26.65
CA ALA A 126 7.37 21.88 26.06
C ALA A 126 6.59 22.18 24.77
N PRO A 127 6.39 23.46 24.39
CA PRO A 127 5.62 23.82 23.20
C PRO A 127 6.08 23.14 21.90
N ALA A 128 7.39 22.92 21.72
CA ALA A 128 7.93 22.23 20.56
C ALA A 128 7.54 20.73 20.55
N ASP A 129 7.57 20.06 21.70
CA ASP A 129 7.23 18.63 21.80
C ASP A 129 5.72 18.39 21.65
N ARG A 130 4.90 19.36 22.09
CA ARG A 130 3.46 19.37 21.79
C ARG A 130 3.18 19.40 20.29
N GLY A 131 4.08 20.01 19.50
CA GLY A 131 3.99 20.12 18.05
C GLY A 131 4.35 18.84 17.28
N ILE A 132 4.92 17.80 17.92
CA ILE A 132 5.29 16.55 17.23
C ILE A 132 4.08 15.93 16.54
N THR A 133 2.92 15.96 17.19
CA THR A 133 1.65 15.40 16.66
C THR A 133 0.74 16.47 16.03
N ALA A 134 1.27 17.64 15.67
CA ALA A 134 0.46 18.71 15.06
C ALA A 134 -0.01 18.35 13.65
N GLU A 135 0.94 18.19 12.72
CA GLU A 135 0.69 18.03 11.28
C GLU A 135 1.11 16.64 10.79
N LEU A 136 0.22 15.99 10.03
CA LEU A 136 0.51 14.75 9.32
C LEU A 136 1.42 15.04 8.12
N TYR A 137 2.60 14.41 8.08
CA TYR A 137 3.68 14.68 7.10
C TYR A 137 4.19 16.13 7.11
N GLY A 138 3.97 16.87 8.19
CA GLY A 138 4.48 18.23 8.38
C GLY A 138 5.89 18.30 8.96
N GLY A 139 6.42 19.52 9.04
CA GLY A 139 7.73 19.80 9.65
C GLY A 139 8.96 19.42 8.80
N GLY A 140 10.08 19.25 9.49
CA GLY A 140 11.39 18.87 8.93
C GLY A 140 11.82 17.45 9.31
N PRO A 141 12.99 16.99 8.85
CA PRO A 141 13.47 15.61 9.06
C PRO A 141 13.51 15.17 10.53
N GLU A 142 13.91 16.06 11.46
CA GLU A 142 13.92 15.75 12.89
C GLU A 142 12.51 15.57 13.47
N ASN A 143 11.56 16.44 13.11
CA ASN A 143 10.16 16.28 13.51
C ASN A 143 9.57 14.98 12.97
N ARG A 144 9.91 14.64 11.71
CA ARG A 144 9.48 13.39 11.09
C ARG A 144 10.01 12.17 11.86
N LEU A 145 11.29 12.16 12.21
CA LEU A 145 11.85 11.09 13.05
C LEU A 145 11.16 11.02 14.41
N GLN A 146 10.90 12.15 15.07
CA GLN A 146 10.18 12.19 16.35
C GLN A 146 8.77 11.58 16.24
N GLN A 147 8.05 11.86 15.14
CA GLN A 147 6.73 11.26 14.87
C GLN A 147 6.84 9.74 14.72
N GLU A 148 7.84 9.24 13.99
CA GLU A 148 8.06 7.80 13.81
C GLU A 148 8.49 7.09 15.10
N ILE A 149 9.26 7.77 15.97
CA ILE A 149 9.57 7.28 17.32
C ILE A 149 8.28 7.20 18.16
N CYS A 150 7.44 8.24 18.12
CA CYS A 150 6.16 8.24 18.84
C CYS A 150 5.23 7.12 18.37
N LEU A 151 5.15 6.88 17.06
CA LEU A 151 4.32 5.81 16.48
C LEU A 151 4.90 4.42 16.80
N GLY A 152 6.17 4.18 16.48
CA GLY A 152 6.79 2.87 16.61
C GLY A 152 7.07 2.49 18.06
N ILE A 153 7.94 3.25 18.73
CA ILE A 153 8.34 2.98 20.13
C ILE A 153 7.19 3.30 21.07
N GLY A 154 6.59 4.48 20.94
CA GLY A 154 5.45 4.88 21.79
C GLY A 154 4.25 3.96 21.62
N GLY A 155 3.95 3.51 20.40
CA GLY A 155 2.88 2.55 20.13
C GLY A 155 3.13 1.17 20.77
N TRP A 156 4.37 0.69 20.74
CA TRP A 156 4.73 -0.55 21.44
C TRP A 156 4.66 -0.39 22.97
N MET A 157 5.12 0.74 23.51
CA MET A 157 5.00 1.06 24.94
C MET A 157 3.53 1.10 25.39
N LEU A 158 2.63 1.62 24.55
CA LEU A 158 1.19 1.62 24.80
C LEU A 158 0.66 0.19 24.97
N LEU A 159 0.96 -0.70 24.03
CA LEU A 159 0.56 -2.10 24.09
C LEU A 159 1.02 -2.76 25.39
N ARG A 160 2.29 -2.58 25.74
CA ARG A 160 2.87 -3.10 27.00
C ARG A 160 2.13 -2.58 28.22
N ARG A 161 1.84 -1.28 28.26
CA ARG A 161 1.14 -0.65 29.38
C ARG A 161 -0.31 -1.14 29.52
N LEU A 162 -0.97 -1.43 28.40
CA LEU A 162 -2.33 -1.99 28.38
C LEU A 162 -2.36 -3.52 28.62
N GLY A 163 -1.20 -4.17 28.76
CA GLY A 163 -1.12 -5.63 28.90
C GLY A 163 -1.49 -6.39 27.62
N ILE A 164 -1.45 -5.73 26.47
CA ILE A 164 -1.77 -6.33 25.18
C ILE A 164 -0.49 -6.93 24.59
N GLN A 165 -0.52 -8.23 24.30
CA GLN A 165 0.59 -8.98 23.70
C GLN A 165 0.17 -9.47 22.31
N PRO A 166 0.40 -8.70 21.24
CA PRO A 166 0.02 -9.13 19.90
C PRO A 166 0.97 -10.23 19.39
N ASP A 167 0.39 -11.26 18.77
CA ASP A 167 1.16 -12.26 18.03
C ASP A 167 1.76 -11.61 16.78
N ILE A 168 0.96 -10.80 16.08
CA ILE A 168 1.36 -10.17 14.83
C ILE A 168 1.50 -8.66 15.00
N CYS A 169 2.63 -8.13 14.56
CA CYS A 169 2.88 -6.70 14.38
C CYS A 169 2.92 -6.42 12.88
N HIS A 170 1.87 -5.80 12.35
CA HIS A 170 1.77 -5.45 10.94
C HIS A 170 2.14 -3.97 10.78
N LEU A 171 3.20 -3.70 10.01
CA LEU A 171 3.73 -2.38 9.72
C LEU A 171 3.22 -1.94 8.35
N ASN A 172 2.33 -0.95 8.34
CA ASN A 172 1.81 -0.35 7.11
C ASN A 172 2.74 0.79 6.66
N GLU A 173 3.63 0.49 5.71
CA GLU A 173 4.79 1.31 5.32
C GLU A 173 5.87 1.43 6.43
N GLY A 174 7.06 1.91 6.08
CA GLY A 174 8.23 1.99 6.99
C GLY A 174 8.08 2.91 8.20
N HIS A 175 7.04 3.75 8.27
CA HIS A 175 6.88 4.80 9.30
C HIS A 175 6.84 4.29 10.74
N ALA A 176 6.45 3.03 10.95
CA ALA A 176 6.37 2.40 12.26
C ALA A 176 7.52 1.42 12.53
N ALA A 177 8.55 1.37 11.67
CA ALA A 177 9.59 0.32 11.74
C ALA A 177 10.35 0.30 13.08
N LEU A 178 10.42 1.42 13.82
CA LEU A 178 11.00 1.45 15.17
C LEU A 178 10.23 0.59 16.19
N ALA A 179 8.99 0.18 15.91
CA ALA A 179 8.26 -0.80 16.71
C ALA A 179 8.99 -2.15 16.76
N ILE A 180 9.74 -2.52 15.71
CA ILE A 180 10.58 -3.73 15.67
C ILE A 180 11.60 -3.71 16.80
N LEU A 181 12.31 -2.59 16.95
CA LEU A 181 13.35 -2.44 17.98
C LEU A 181 12.73 -2.50 19.38
N ALA A 182 11.59 -1.82 19.60
CA ALA A 182 10.89 -1.83 20.87
C ALA A 182 10.33 -3.22 21.24
N ARG A 183 9.83 -3.97 20.24
CA ARG A 183 9.35 -5.34 20.39
C ARG A 183 10.49 -6.30 20.72
N ALA A 184 11.58 -6.27 19.95
CA ALA A 184 12.77 -7.07 20.21
C ALA A 184 13.35 -6.77 21.61
N TYR A 185 13.46 -5.50 21.98
CA TYR A 185 13.91 -5.11 23.31
C TYR A 185 13.01 -5.64 24.44
N SER A 186 11.69 -5.55 24.27
CA SER A 186 10.75 -6.08 25.27
C SER A 186 10.87 -7.60 25.42
N HIS A 187 10.96 -8.32 24.29
CA HIS A 187 11.17 -9.76 24.30
C HIS A 187 12.47 -10.15 24.99
N MET A 188 13.55 -9.40 24.74
CA MET A 188 14.86 -9.58 25.37
C MET A 188 14.76 -9.49 26.90
N GLN A 189 14.05 -8.49 27.41
CA GLN A 189 13.83 -8.32 28.86
C GLN A 189 12.98 -9.45 29.44
N ASP A 190 11.91 -9.84 28.75
CA ASP A 190 10.97 -10.84 29.23
C ASP A 190 11.57 -12.26 29.27
N HIS A 191 12.49 -12.58 28.36
CA HIS A 191 13.04 -13.94 28.19
C HIS A 191 14.53 -14.08 28.51
N GLY A 192 15.22 -12.97 28.81
CA GLY A 192 16.65 -12.95 29.14
C GLY A 192 17.56 -13.46 28.02
N THR A 193 17.21 -13.17 26.76
CA THR A 193 18.03 -13.48 25.57
C THR A 193 18.92 -12.30 25.20
N SER A 194 19.84 -12.47 24.25
CA SER A 194 20.54 -11.32 23.64
C SER A 194 19.61 -10.56 22.68
N PHE A 195 19.94 -9.30 22.37
CA PHE A 195 19.15 -8.51 21.40
C PHE A 195 19.07 -9.15 20.01
N PRO A 196 20.17 -9.65 19.40
CA PRO A 196 20.09 -10.36 18.12
C PRO A 196 19.10 -11.53 18.16
N CYS A 197 19.12 -12.34 19.22
CA CYS A 197 18.17 -13.45 19.34
C CYS A 197 16.74 -13.00 19.62
N ALA A 198 16.55 -11.93 20.40
CA ALA A 198 15.22 -11.36 20.58
C ALA A 198 14.65 -10.78 19.27
N LEU A 199 15.50 -10.17 18.45
CA LEU A 199 15.14 -9.73 17.10
C LEU A 199 14.76 -10.95 16.24
N THR A 200 15.61 -11.98 16.15
CA THR A 200 15.32 -13.23 15.41
C THR A 200 14.02 -13.91 15.86
N ALA A 201 13.71 -13.92 17.16
CA ALA A 201 12.45 -14.45 17.68
C ALA A 201 11.25 -13.62 17.21
N THR A 202 11.31 -12.30 17.40
CA THR A 202 10.18 -11.40 17.15
C THR A 202 9.93 -11.13 15.66
N ARG A 203 10.97 -11.23 14.82
CA ARG A 203 10.87 -11.14 13.35
C ARG A 203 9.80 -12.06 12.78
N ALA A 204 9.61 -13.25 13.36
CA ALA A 204 8.62 -14.21 12.90
C ALA A 204 7.17 -13.73 13.01
N GLY A 205 6.89 -12.83 13.96
CA GLY A 205 5.60 -12.18 14.13
C GLY A 205 5.51 -10.79 13.50
N ASN A 206 6.52 -10.33 12.77
CA ASN A 206 6.55 -9.00 12.14
C ASN A 206 6.26 -9.12 10.64
N ILE A 207 5.37 -8.25 10.15
CA ILE A 207 4.93 -8.20 8.76
C ILE A 207 5.10 -6.77 8.25
N PHE A 208 5.70 -6.61 7.08
CA PHE A 208 5.90 -5.31 6.44
C PHE A 208 5.16 -5.25 5.11
N THR A 209 4.22 -4.32 4.99
CA THR A 209 3.59 -3.98 3.71
C THR A 209 4.18 -2.69 3.16
N THR A 210 4.76 -2.75 1.96
CA THR A 210 5.26 -1.57 1.24
C THR A 210 4.21 -1.04 0.26
N HIS A 211 4.06 0.28 0.20
CA HIS A 211 3.17 0.99 -0.72
C HIS A 211 3.94 1.88 -1.72
N THR A 212 5.27 1.86 -1.63
CA THR A 212 6.15 2.81 -2.31
C THR A 212 6.75 2.17 -3.57
N PRO A 213 6.41 2.67 -4.78
CA PRO A 213 6.89 2.11 -6.03
C PRO A 213 8.25 2.68 -6.48
N VAL A 214 8.84 3.62 -5.72
CA VAL A 214 10.12 4.27 -6.05
C VAL A 214 10.97 4.48 -4.80
N SER A 215 12.27 4.17 -4.86
CA SER A 215 13.18 4.21 -3.69
C SER A 215 13.34 5.59 -3.04
N ALA A 216 13.07 6.67 -3.78
CA ALA A 216 13.06 8.03 -3.28
C ALA A 216 11.85 8.35 -2.37
N GLY A 217 10.84 7.48 -2.35
CA GLY A 217 9.66 7.62 -1.49
C GLY A 217 9.86 7.14 -0.05
N PHE A 218 10.93 6.41 0.23
CA PHE A 218 11.21 5.92 1.59
C PHE A 218 11.78 7.03 2.49
N ASP A 219 11.34 7.04 3.75
CA ASP A 219 11.88 7.92 4.78
C ASP A 219 13.35 7.56 5.07
N ARG A 220 14.24 8.56 4.96
CA ARG A 220 15.67 8.44 5.22
C ARG A 220 16.14 9.50 6.20
N PHE A 221 16.92 9.09 7.19
CA PHE A 221 17.46 9.98 8.21
C PHE A 221 18.98 9.98 8.22
N PRO A 222 19.63 11.15 8.37
CA PRO A 222 21.08 11.20 8.59
C PRO A 222 21.48 10.37 9.82
N PRO A 223 22.58 9.59 9.76
CA PRO A 223 23.00 8.73 10.87
C PRO A 223 23.19 9.47 12.20
N GLU A 224 23.70 10.71 12.15
CA GLU A 224 23.94 11.54 13.32
C GLU A 224 22.64 11.98 14.00
N LEU A 225 21.59 12.20 13.20
CA LEU A 225 20.27 12.53 13.71
C LEU A 225 19.69 11.33 14.45
N LEU A 226 19.70 10.13 13.84
CA LEU A 226 19.16 8.94 14.48
C LEU A 226 19.95 8.58 15.75
N THR A 227 21.29 8.58 15.68
CA THR A 227 22.20 8.32 16.80
C THR A 227 21.86 9.17 18.03
N ARG A 228 21.52 10.44 17.83
CA ARG A 228 21.11 11.32 18.92
C ARG A 228 19.92 10.78 19.70
N TYR A 229 18.90 10.25 19.02
CA TYR A 229 17.68 9.73 19.64
C TYR A 229 17.84 8.31 20.20
N ILE A 230 18.78 7.53 19.67
CA ILE A 230 19.06 6.16 20.15
C ILE A 230 20.33 6.06 21.01
N ALA A 231 20.90 7.18 21.48
CA ALA A 231 22.17 7.18 22.21
C ALA A 231 22.16 6.33 23.50
N GLY A 232 20.99 6.15 24.14
CA GLY A 232 20.81 5.26 25.30
C GLY A 232 20.60 3.79 24.92
N ALA A 233 20.34 3.49 23.65
CA ALA A 233 20.06 2.15 23.17
C ALA A 233 21.20 1.16 23.40
N PRO A 234 22.51 1.51 23.33
CA PRO A 234 23.54 0.51 23.56
C PRO A 234 23.55 -0.12 24.95
N GLY A 235 23.34 0.71 25.98
CA GLY A 235 23.19 0.22 27.35
C GLY A 235 21.92 -0.59 27.54
N ALA A 236 20.84 -0.23 26.84
CA ALA A 236 19.57 -0.95 26.90
C ALA A 236 19.64 -2.29 26.16
N PHE A 237 20.09 -2.31 24.91
CA PHE A 237 20.06 -3.46 24.01
C PHE A 237 21.28 -4.38 24.17
N GLY A 238 22.37 -3.90 24.78
CA GLY A 238 23.62 -4.67 24.89
C GLY A 238 24.37 -4.84 23.57
N VAL A 239 24.07 -4.01 22.57
CA VAL A 239 24.76 -3.92 21.27
C VAL A 239 25.19 -2.48 21.03
N ASP A 240 26.21 -2.22 20.22
CA ASP A 240 26.63 -0.85 19.92
C ASP A 240 25.64 -0.14 18.96
N VAL A 241 25.79 1.18 18.81
CA VAL A 241 24.92 1.99 17.94
C VAL A 241 25.05 1.58 16.48
N GLU A 242 26.26 1.22 16.00
CA GLU A 242 26.47 0.84 14.60
C GLU A 242 25.72 -0.45 14.27
N THR A 243 25.64 -1.40 15.20
CA THR A 243 24.79 -2.60 15.04
C THR A 243 23.31 -2.24 14.83
N ILE A 244 22.79 -1.21 15.50
CA ILE A 244 21.41 -0.74 15.31
C ILE A 244 21.27 -0.01 13.96
N LEU A 245 22.23 0.87 13.63
CA LEU A 245 22.22 1.62 12.37
C LEU A 245 22.33 0.71 11.16
N ALA A 246 23.11 -0.38 11.25
CA ALA A 246 23.25 -1.41 10.22
C ALA A 246 21.90 -2.03 9.81
N LEU A 247 20.91 -2.09 10.70
CA LEU A 247 19.57 -2.59 10.36
C LEU A 247 18.82 -1.68 9.39
N GLY A 248 19.20 -0.41 9.26
CA GLY A 248 18.58 0.55 8.34
C GLY A 248 19.45 0.89 7.14
N ARG A 249 20.51 0.13 6.86
CA ARG A 249 21.48 0.38 5.77
C ARG A 249 21.41 -0.73 4.73
N GLU A 250 21.64 -0.40 3.47
CA GLU A 250 21.89 -1.38 2.42
C GLU A 250 23.28 -2.01 2.59
N ASN A 251 24.29 -1.19 2.89
CA ASN A 251 25.63 -1.63 3.23
C ASN A 251 25.89 -1.40 4.73
N PRO A 252 25.86 -2.46 5.57
CA PRO A 252 26.09 -2.35 7.00
C PRO A 252 27.40 -1.64 7.39
N GLU A 253 28.43 -1.75 6.54
CA GLU A 253 29.76 -1.18 6.77
C GLU A 253 29.88 0.30 6.36
N ASP A 254 28.93 0.84 5.59
CA ASP A 254 28.94 2.26 5.23
C ASP A 254 28.35 3.13 6.35
N THR A 255 29.23 3.62 7.21
CA THR A 255 28.88 4.49 8.34
C THR A 255 28.19 5.80 7.96
N HIS A 256 28.30 6.26 6.70
CA HIS A 256 27.69 7.51 6.23
C HIS A 256 26.36 7.29 5.51
N GLU A 257 25.98 6.05 5.23
CA GLU A 257 24.71 5.74 4.56
C GLU A 257 23.53 6.18 5.44
N PRO A 258 22.60 7.00 4.91
CA PRO A 258 21.40 7.40 5.64
C PRO A 258 20.58 6.20 6.09
N PHE A 259 20.07 6.26 7.32
CA PHE A 259 19.19 5.24 7.85
C PHE A 259 17.85 5.24 7.13
N ASN A 260 17.53 4.16 6.43
CA ASN A 260 16.31 3.98 5.68
C ASN A 260 15.33 3.12 6.47
N MET A 261 14.13 3.65 6.67
CA MET A 261 13.09 2.97 7.45
C MET A 261 12.54 1.71 6.79
N ALA A 262 12.54 1.65 5.45
CA ALA A 262 12.16 0.43 4.74
C ALA A 262 13.19 -0.69 4.93
N TRP A 263 14.48 -0.36 5.02
CA TRP A 263 15.54 -1.33 5.32
C TRP A 263 15.36 -1.91 6.72
N LEU A 264 15.09 -1.06 7.72
CA LEU A 264 14.74 -1.53 9.07
C LEU A 264 13.49 -2.44 9.04
N ALA A 265 12.46 -2.08 8.28
CA ALA A 265 11.24 -2.86 8.19
C ALA A 265 11.47 -4.26 7.58
N ILE A 266 12.29 -4.36 6.52
CA ILE A 266 12.63 -5.64 5.86
C ILE A 266 13.53 -6.49 6.76
N HIS A 267 14.63 -5.92 7.28
CA HIS A 267 15.52 -6.64 8.20
C HIS A 267 14.85 -7.01 9.53
N GLY A 268 13.76 -6.32 9.88
CA GLY A 268 12.98 -6.57 11.08
C GLY A 268 11.74 -7.44 10.89
N SER A 269 11.44 -7.90 9.68
CA SER A 269 10.27 -8.73 9.37
C SER A 269 10.68 -10.06 8.74
N LEU A 270 9.76 -11.03 8.75
CA LEU A 270 9.90 -12.27 7.98
C LEU A 270 8.98 -12.28 6.75
N ILE A 271 7.80 -11.65 6.84
CA ILE A 271 6.87 -11.58 5.72
C ILE A 271 6.83 -10.15 5.20
N VAL A 272 7.12 -9.98 3.91
CA VAL A 272 7.07 -8.69 3.21
C VAL A 272 6.14 -8.80 2.02
N ASN A 273 5.23 -7.85 1.83
CA ASN A 273 4.32 -7.85 0.69
C ASN A 273 4.16 -6.47 0.02
N GLY A 274 4.00 -6.52 -1.30
CA GLY A 274 3.44 -5.43 -2.10
C GLY A 274 1.91 -5.46 -2.14
N VAL A 275 1.33 -4.45 -2.80
CA VAL A 275 -0.10 -4.10 -2.70
C VAL A 275 -0.90 -4.28 -4.01
N SER A 276 -0.23 -4.84 -5.01
CA SER A 276 -0.77 -5.37 -6.27
C SER A 276 0.26 -6.34 -6.85
N ARG A 277 -0.12 -7.15 -7.85
CA ARG A 277 0.82 -8.08 -8.49
C ARG A 277 1.99 -7.37 -9.14
N LEU A 278 1.72 -6.31 -9.91
CA LEU A 278 2.76 -5.51 -10.54
C LEU A 278 3.68 -4.85 -9.50
N HIS A 279 3.10 -4.31 -8.43
CA HIS A 279 3.90 -3.73 -7.35
C HIS A 279 4.74 -4.75 -6.60
N GLY A 280 4.29 -6.02 -6.51
CA GLY A 280 5.12 -7.11 -6.00
C GLY A 280 6.42 -7.26 -6.81
N ALA A 281 6.32 -7.26 -8.14
CA ALA A 281 7.50 -7.30 -9.02
C ALA A 281 8.38 -6.05 -8.86
N VAL A 282 7.78 -4.84 -8.88
CA VAL A 282 8.51 -3.58 -8.64
C VAL A 282 9.23 -3.60 -7.29
N SER A 283 8.59 -4.12 -6.24
CA SER A 283 9.19 -4.20 -4.90
C SER A 283 10.37 -5.16 -4.84
N ARG A 284 10.32 -6.29 -5.58
CA ARG A 284 11.48 -7.19 -5.70
C ARG A 284 12.65 -6.50 -6.35
N HIS A 285 12.42 -5.78 -7.44
CA HIS A 285 13.44 -4.98 -8.09
C HIS A 285 14.03 -3.91 -7.13
N LEU A 286 13.16 -3.17 -6.43
CA LEU A 286 13.60 -2.13 -5.47
C LEU A 286 14.44 -2.69 -4.32
N PHE A 287 14.16 -3.91 -3.87
CA PHE A 287 14.81 -4.52 -2.72
C PHE A 287 15.93 -5.50 -3.11
N GLN A 288 16.19 -5.67 -4.41
CA GLN A 288 17.21 -6.57 -4.95
C GLN A 288 18.59 -6.34 -4.33
N SER A 289 18.94 -5.09 -4.01
CA SER A 289 20.24 -4.76 -3.43
C SER A 289 20.46 -5.38 -2.03
N LEU A 290 19.39 -5.63 -1.27
CA LEU A 290 19.47 -6.34 0.02
C LEU A 290 19.70 -7.86 -0.12
N PHE A 291 19.50 -8.40 -1.32
CA PHE A 291 19.62 -9.84 -1.62
C PHE A 291 20.63 -10.04 -2.76
N PRO A 292 21.91 -9.70 -2.55
CA PRO A 292 22.91 -9.75 -3.61
C PRO A 292 23.05 -11.17 -4.16
N ARG A 293 23.17 -11.28 -5.49
CA ARG A 293 23.32 -12.55 -6.24
C ARG A 293 22.11 -13.49 -6.19
N TRP A 294 21.03 -13.16 -5.50
CA TRP A 294 19.75 -13.87 -5.63
C TRP A 294 19.03 -13.45 -6.91
N PRO A 295 18.34 -14.35 -7.61
CA PRO A 295 17.48 -13.99 -8.74
C PRO A 295 16.35 -13.07 -8.28
N GLU A 296 15.97 -12.08 -9.11
CA GLU A 296 14.96 -11.07 -8.74
C GLU A 296 13.61 -11.71 -8.38
N ASP A 297 13.21 -12.78 -9.07
CA ASP A 297 11.98 -13.51 -8.78
C ASP A 297 11.98 -14.23 -7.42
N GLU A 298 13.15 -14.47 -6.84
CA GLU A 298 13.33 -15.07 -5.50
C GLU A 298 13.55 -14.05 -4.40
N VAL A 299 13.61 -12.74 -4.71
CA VAL A 299 13.57 -11.70 -3.69
C VAL A 299 12.26 -11.86 -2.90
N PRO A 300 12.30 -12.02 -1.56
CA PRO A 300 11.20 -12.54 -0.74
C PRO A 300 10.09 -11.51 -0.46
N VAL A 301 9.52 -10.97 -1.54
CA VAL A 301 8.37 -10.07 -1.52
C VAL A 301 7.22 -10.75 -2.23
N ILE A 302 6.15 -11.02 -1.50
CA ILE A 302 4.88 -11.50 -2.06
C ILE A 302 3.97 -10.30 -2.38
N HIS A 303 2.73 -10.55 -2.77
CA HIS A 303 1.73 -9.50 -2.92
C HIS A 303 0.40 -9.92 -2.35
N VAL A 304 -0.33 -8.95 -1.81
CA VAL A 304 -1.75 -9.04 -1.56
C VAL A 304 -2.37 -7.78 -2.13
N THR A 305 -3.24 -7.93 -3.12
CA THR A 305 -3.83 -6.77 -3.79
C THR A 305 -4.77 -6.03 -2.87
N ASN A 306 -4.65 -4.70 -2.82
CA ASN A 306 -5.56 -3.86 -2.06
C ASN A 306 -7.03 -4.07 -2.44
N GLY A 307 -7.91 -3.83 -1.47
CA GLY A 307 -9.35 -3.73 -1.68
C GLY A 307 -9.95 -2.59 -0.86
N VAL A 308 -11.21 -2.27 -1.13
CA VAL A 308 -11.94 -1.20 -0.42
C VAL A 308 -13.11 -1.74 0.38
N HIS A 309 -13.49 -1.07 1.46
CA HIS A 309 -14.64 -1.48 2.28
C HIS A 309 -15.93 -1.07 1.58
N MET A 310 -16.56 -1.99 0.87
CA MET A 310 -17.71 -1.70 0.00
C MET A 310 -18.83 -0.93 0.71
N PRO A 311 -19.24 -1.27 1.96
CA PRO A 311 -20.25 -0.50 2.69
C PRO A 311 -19.85 0.93 3.05
N SER A 312 -18.55 1.29 3.00
CA SER A 312 -18.13 2.69 3.18
C SER A 312 -18.41 3.54 1.94
N TRP A 313 -18.49 2.91 0.77
CA TRP A 313 -18.38 3.60 -0.52
C TRP A 313 -19.60 3.36 -1.42
N ASP A 314 -20.49 2.42 -1.10
CA ASP A 314 -21.73 2.23 -1.85
C ASP A 314 -22.75 3.35 -1.55
N SER A 315 -23.52 3.70 -2.58
CA SER A 315 -24.70 4.56 -2.44
C SER A 315 -25.86 3.75 -1.84
N ALA A 316 -26.85 4.44 -1.30
CA ALA A 316 -28.06 3.79 -0.78
C ALA A 316 -28.76 2.95 -1.85
N GLU A 317 -28.78 3.45 -3.10
CA GLU A 317 -29.34 2.75 -4.25
C GLU A 317 -28.51 1.51 -4.63
N ALA A 318 -27.18 1.62 -4.58
CA ALA A 318 -26.31 0.47 -4.81
C ALA A 318 -26.48 -0.59 -3.71
N ASP A 319 -26.46 -0.20 -2.42
CA ASP A 319 -26.69 -1.13 -1.30
C ASP A 319 -28.03 -1.86 -1.43
N ALA A 320 -29.10 -1.16 -1.83
CA ALA A 320 -30.40 -1.77 -2.06
C ALA A 320 -30.35 -2.79 -3.20
N LEU A 321 -29.73 -2.45 -4.34
CA LEU A 321 -29.61 -3.34 -5.48
C LEU A 321 -28.81 -4.60 -5.15
N TRP A 322 -27.63 -4.43 -4.54
CA TRP A 322 -26.80 -5.54 -4.08
C TRP A 322 -27.50 -6.38 -3.00
N THR A 323 -28.27 -5.77 -2.10
CA THR A 323 -29.05 -6.48 -1.07
C THR A 323 -30.13 -7.36 -1.71
N ASN A 324 -30.81 -6.86 -2.74
CA ASN A 324 -31.89 -7.61 -3.42
C ASN A 324 -31.37 -8.87 -4.10
N HIS A 325 -30.17 -8.82 -4.69
CA HIS A 325 -29.59 -9.94 -5.43
C HIS A 325 -28.69 -10.85 -4.58
N CYS A 326 -27.88 -10.29 -3.68
CA CYS A 326 -26.85 -11.03 -2.94
C CYS A 326 -27.14 -11.12 -1.42
N GLY A 327 -28.24 -10.53 -0.96
CA GLY A 327 -28.61 -10.47 0.46
C GLY A 327 -27.88 -9.39 1.26
N LYS A 328 -28.41 -9.08 2.46
CA LYS A 328 -27.87 -8.00 3.30
C LYS A 328 -26.50 -8.33 3.91
N ALA A 329 -26.21 -9.62 4.10
CA ALA A 329 -24.96 -10.11 4.68
C ALA A 329 -23.86 -10.41 3.63
N ARG A 330 -24.05 -10.00 2.37
CA ARG A 330 -23.13 -10.24 1.24
C ARG A 330 -21.65 -9.91 1.53
N TRP A 331 -21.38 -8.95 2.40
CA TRP A 331 -20.03 -8.53 2.76
C TRP A 331 -19.52 -9.10 4.10
N LEU A 332 -20.20 -10.06 4.71
CA LEU A 332 -19.83 -10.59 6.03
C LEU A 332 -19.22 -12.01 5.97
N GLY A 333 -18.97 -12.57 4.78
CA GLY A 333 -18.55 -13.97 4.62
C GLY A 333 -17.81 -14.26 3.31
N ASP A 334 -18.00 -15.48 2.80
CA ASP A 334 -17.47 -15.90 1.50
C ASP A 334 -18.14 -15.12 0.36
N LEU A 335 -17.37 -14.80 -0.67
CA LEU A 335 -17.79 -14.02 -1.84
C LEU A 335 -18.13 -14.89 -3.06
N LYS A 336 -18.02 -16.22 -2.94
CA LYS A 336 -18.10 -17.19 -4.05
C LYS A 336 -19.29 -17.01 -5.00
N ASP A 337 -20.49 -16.76 -4.46
CA ASP A 337 -21.72 -16.71 -5.26
C ASP A 337 -22.13 -15.28 -5.68
N ILE A 338 -21.46 -14.25 -5.14
CA ILE A 338 -21.83 -12.83 -5.34
C ILE A 338 -21.78 -12.43 -6.81
N GLU A 339 -20.77 -12.91 -7.56
CA GLU A 339 -20.64 -12.59 -8.98
C GLU A 339 -21.84 -13.14 -9.77
N ALA A 340 -22.18 -14.42 -9.58
CA ALA A 340 -23.24 -15.09 -10.32
C ALA A 340 -24.63 -14.54 -9.95
N ASP A 341 -24.84 -14.21 -8.67
CA ASP A 341 -26.09 -13.65 -8.18
C ASP A 341 -26.32 -12.23 -8.71
N PHE A 342 -25.30 -11.37 -8.62
CA PHE A 342 -25.44 -9.98 -9.09
C PHE A 342 -25.58 -9.88 -10.61
N ARG A 343 -24.94 -10.78 -11.37
CA ARG A 343 -25.01 -10.79 -12.85
C ARG A 343 -26.45 -10.93 -13.37
N GLN A 344 -27.39 -11.42 -12.55
CA GLN A 344 -28.81 -11.57 -12.88
C GLN A 344 -29.64 -10.27 -12.84
N THR A 345 -29.06 -9.16 -12.36
CA THR A 345 -29.73 -7.85 -12.28
C THR A 345 -30.33 -7.41 -13.62
N SER A 346 -31.46 -6.70 -13.69
CA SER A 346 -31.96 -6.24 -15.00
C SER A 346 -31.17 -5.04 -15.54
N ASP A 347 -31.12 -4.86 -16.87
CA ASP A 347 -30.47 -3.68 -17.47
C ASP A 347 -31.14 -2.37 -17.02
N GLY A 348 -32.47 -2.40 -16.86
CA GLY A 348 -33.25 -1.26 -16.38
C GLY A 348 -32.88 -0.84 -14.96
N ASP A 349 -32.68 -1.79 -14.05
CA ASP A 349 -32.28 -1.49 -12.66
C ASP A 349 -30.88 -0.90 -12.60
N LEU A 350 -29.93 -1.43 -13.38
CA LEU A 350 -28.58 -0.87 -13.47
C LEU A 350 -28.60 0.56 -14.01
N TRP A 351 -29.37 0.82 -15.07
CA TRP A 351 -29.47 2.16 -15.63
C TRP A 351 -30.19 3.15 -14.71
N GLN A 352 -31.21 2.69 -13.98
CA GLN A 352 -31.92 3.50 -12.98
C GLN A 352 -31.02 3.85 -11.80
N LEU A 353 -30.23 2.90 -11.29
CA LEU A 353 -29.19 3.13 -10.29
C LEU A 353 -28.26 4.26 -10.75
N ARG A 354 -27.71 4.14 -11.96
CA ARG A 354 -26.77 5.13 -12.51
C ARG A 354 -27.38 6.50 -12.72
N SER A 355 -28.61 6.56 -13.23
CA SER A 355 -29.31 7.82 -13.47
C SER A 355 -29.57 8.57 -12.15
N THR A 356 -29.96 7.84 -11.11
CA THR A 356 -30.20 8.40 -9.77
C THR A 356 -28.89 8.88 -9.15
N ALA A 357 -27.84 8.05 -9.17
CA ALA A 357 -26.53 8.39 -8.60
C ALA A 357 -25.90 9.61 -9.30
N ARG A 358 -26.01 9.71 -10.62
CA ARG A 358 -25.54 10.87 -11.40
C ARG A 358 -26.26 12.16 -11.01
N GLN A 359 -27.58 12.09 -10.83
CA GLN A 359 -28.35 13.25 -10.36
C GLN A 359 -27.86 13.72 -8.99
N GLN A 360 -27.59 12.79 -8.06
CA GLN A 360 -27.12 13.14 -6.72
C GLN A 360 -25.75 13.82 -6.72
N VAL A 361 -24.77 13.31 -7.49
CA VAL A 361 -23.44 13.94 -7.56
C VAL A 361 -23.51 15.32 -8.21
N ILE A 362 -24.39 15.53 -9.19
CA ILE A 362 -24.59 16.85 -9.81
C ILE A 362 -25.17 17.84 -8.80
N LEU A 363 -26.19 17.45 -8.03
CA LEU A 363 -26.74 18.29 -6.97
C LEU A 363 -25.70 18.61 -5.90
N PHE A 364 -24.85 17.63 -5.55
CA PHE A 364 -23.72 17.85 -4.66
C PHE A 364 -22.70 18.85 -5.24
N ALA A 365 -22.28 18.66 -6.48
CA ALA A 365 -21.32 19.53 -7.17
C ALA A 365 -21.83 20.97 -7.30
N ARG A 366 -23.11 21.17 -7.66
CA ARG A 366 -23.77 22.49 -7.69
C ARG A 366 -23.69 23.20 -6.34
N ARG A 367 -24.04 22.50 -5.26
CA ARG A 367 -23.98 23.05 -3.88
C ARG A 367 -22.55 23.38 -3.46
N ARG A 368 -21.58 22.54 -3.80
CA ARG A 368 -20.16 22.77 -3.49
C ARG A 368 -19.61 23.96 -4.28
N LEU A 369 -19.88 24.03 -5.58
CA LEU A 369 -19.48 25.13 -6.44
C LEU A 369 -20.07 26.46 -5.94
N GLN A 370 -21.36 26.49 -5.58
CA GLN A 370 -22.00 27.69 -5.03
C GLN A 370 -21.28 28.16 -3.75
N LYS A 371 -20.98 27.25 -2.82
CA LYS A 371 -20.25 27.59 -1.58
C LYS A 371 -18.84 28.09 -1.87
N GLN A 372 -18.14 27.47 -2.81
CA GLN A 372 -16.78 27.85 -3.22
C GLN A 372 -16.76 29.26 -3.81
N LEU A 373 -17.69 29.56 -4.73
CA LEU A 373 -17.82 30.89 -5.33
C LEU A 373 -18.20 31.96 -4.30
N ALA A 374 -19.11 31.66 -3.39
CA ALA A 374 -19.48 32.57 -2.31
C ALA A 374 -18.30 32.86 -1.38
N ALA A 375 -17.51 31.84 -1.02
CA ALA A 375 -16.30 32.02 -0.20
C ALA A 375 -15.21 32.84 -0.91
N ALA A 376 -15.14 32.74 -2.24
CA ALA A 376 -14.25 33.54 -3.07
C ALA A 376 -14.80 34.96 -3.37
N HIS A 377 -15.94 35.35 -2.79
CA HIS A 377 -16.60 36.64 -3.04
C HIS A 377 -16.89 36.88 -4.54
N ALA A 378 -17.18 35.82 -5.29
CA ALA A 378 -17.57 35.91 -6.68
C ALA A 378 -18.91 36.66 -6.85
N PRO A 379 -19.17 37.27 -8.02
CA PRO A 379 -20.45 37.93 -8.31
C PRO A 379 -21.66 37.03 -8.02
N ASP A 380 -22.76 37.64 -7.52
CA ASP A 380 -24.00 36.91 -7.22
C ASP A 380 -24.52 36.11 -8.43
N GLN A 381 -24.34 36.64 -9.65
CA GLN A 381 -24.73 35.97 -10.89
C GLN A 381 -24.00 34.64 -11.09
N ASP A 382 -22.72 34.56 -10.73
CA ASP A 382 -21.94 33.31 -10.85
C ASP A 382 -22.41 32.28 -9.81
N CYS A 383 -22.76 32.75 -8.62
CA CYS A 383 -23.37 31.92 -7.58
C CYS A 383 -24.76 31.37 -8.01
N GLU A 384 -25.55 32.15 -8.74
CA GLU A 384 -26.82 31.69 -9.31
C GLU A 384 -26.59 30.70 -10.47
N ASN A 385 -25.65 30.99 -11.38
CA ASN A 385 -25.28 30.09 -12.48
C ASN A 385 -24.83 28.72 -11.97
N ALA A 386 -24.11 28.67 -10.86
CA ALA A 386 -23.67 27.43 -10.22
C ALA A 386 -24.83 26.51 -9.80
N LYS A 387 -26.03 27.04 -9.51
CA LYS A 387 -27.22 26.22 -9.20
C LYS A 387 -27.73 25.42 -10.41
N THR A 388 -27.38 25.86 -11.61
CA THR A 388 -27.81 25.26 -12.87
C THR A 388 -26.68 24.56 -13.62
N ALA A 389 -25.44 24.60 -13.11
CA ALA A 389 -24.29 23.93 -13.73
C ALA A 389 -24.50 22.41 -13.82
N LEU A 390 -23.97 21.77 -14.86
CA LEU A 390 -24.06 20.34 -15.14
C LEU A 390 -25.49 19.83 -15.44
N ASP A 391 -25.61 18.72 -16.17
CA ASP A 391 -26.89 18.12 -16.57
C ASP A 391 -26.93 16.61 -16.21
N PRO A 392 -27.95 16.14 -15.46
CA PRO A 392 -28.13 14.72 -15.13
C PRO A 392 -28.31 13.77 -16.32
N ASN A 393 -28.56 14.27 -17.53
CA ASN A 393 -28.64 13.46 -18.74
C ASN A 393 -27.33 13.42 -19.54
N THR A 394 -26.29 14.11 -19.07
CA THR A 394 -24.98 14.19 -19.73
C THR A 394 -23.97 13.21 -19.09
N LEU A 395 -23.18 12.52 -19.91
CA LEU A 395 -22.06 11.68 -19.47
C LEU A 395 -21.14 12.45 -18.51
N THR A 396 -21.04 11.97 -17.28
CA THR A 396 -20.24 12.63 -16.23
C THR A 396 -18.93 11.89 -16.02
N ILE A 397 -17.83 12.52 -16.41
CA ILE A 397 -16.47 12.02 -16.20
C ILE A 397 -15.94 12.57 -14.87
N GLY A 398 -15.37 11.70 -14.05
CA GLY A 398 -14.75 12.03 -12.78
C GLY A 398 -13.23 11.85 -12.81
N PHE A 399 -12.52 12.80 -12.23
CA PHE A 399 -11.10 12.70 -11.94
C PHE A 399 -10.84 13.25 -10.53
N ALA A 400 -10.49 12.40 -9.56
CA ALA A 400 -10.03 12.92 -8.27
C ALA A 400 -8.92 12.12 -7.59
N ARG A 401 -7.79 12.78 -7.36
CA ARG A 401 -6.61 12.20 -6.70
C ARG A 401 -5.64 13.28 -6.25
N ARG A 402 -4.57 12.87 -5.58
CA ARG A 402 -3.43 13.77 -5.28
C ARG A 402 -2.84 14.29 -6.60
N PHE A 403 -2.60 15.58 -6.67
CA PHE A 403 -1.95 16.23 -7.80
C PHE A 403 -0.44 16.10 -7.65
N THR A 404 0.16 15.21 -8.44
CA THR A 404 1.61 14.94 -8.52
C THR A 404 1.98 14.63 -9.95
N ALA A 405 3.25 14.82 -10.30
CA ALA A 405 3.76 14.63 -11.67
C ALA A 405 3.43 13.25 -12.26
N TYR A 406 3.70 12.17 -11.51
CA TYR A 406 3.47 10.81 -12.00
C TYR A 406 1.99 10.47 -12.21
N LYS A 407 1.06 11.12 -11.51
CA LYS A 407 -0.37 10.86 -11.62
C LYS A 407 -1.02 11.51 -12.83
N ARG A 408 -0.29 12.41 -13.50
CA ARG A 408 -0.66 13.19 -14.69
C ARG A 408 -2.11 13.72 -14.65
N PRO A 409 -2.50 14.43 -13.58
CA PRO A 409 -3.87 14.93 -13.42
C PRO A 409 -4.29 15.99 -14.44
N ASN A 410 -3.35 16.50 -15.20
CA ASN A 410 -3.53 17.48 -16.27
C ASN A 410 -3.45 16.84 -17.67
N MET A 411 -3.47 15.52 -17.81
CA MET A 411 -3.27 14.85 -19.12
C MET A 411 -4.31 15.24 -20.18
N LEU A 412 -5.56 15.52 -19.76
CA LEU A 412 -6.58 16.07 -20.65
C LEU A 412 -6.22 17.47 -21.15
N LEU A 413 -5.48 18.27 -20.38
CA LEU A 413 -5.03 19.60 -20.80
C LEU A 413 -3.86 19.57 -21.80
N ASN A 414 -3.33 18.40 -22.16
CA ASN A 414 -2.30 18.29 -23.20
C ASN A 414 -2.80 18.73 -24.59
N ASP A 415 -4.12 18.61 -24.85
CA ASP A 415 -4.76 19.09 -26.07
C ASP A 415 -6.03 19.88 -25.68
N PRO A 416 -5.90 21.16 -25.32
CA PRO A 416 -7.01 21.97 -24.82
C PRO A 416 -8.11 22.19 -25.88
N ASP A 417 -7.73 22.21 -27.17
CA ASP A 417 -8.68 22.35 -28.28
C ASP A 417 -9.55 21.11 -28.45
N ARG A 418 -8.99 19.91 -28.28
CA ARG A 418 -9.79 18.67 -28.22
C ARG A 418 -10.65 18.61 -26.98
N LEU A 419 -10.13 18.98 -25.80
CA LEU A 419 -10.92 19.03 -24.58
C LEU A 419 -12.15 19.94 -24.75
N TYR A 420 -11.93 21.14 -25.27
CA TYR A 420 -13.01 22.11 -25.53
C TYR A 420 -14.06 21.53 -26.48
N ARG A 421 -13.63 20.92 -27.60
CA ARG A 421 -14.56 20.28 -28.56
C ARG A 421 -15.33 19.11 -27.95
N LEU A 422 -14.69 18.31 -27.10
CA LEU A 422 -15.33 17.19 -26.41
C LEU A 422 -16.44 17.68 -25.47
N LEU A 423 -16.14 18.68 -24.65
CA LEU A 423 -17.09 19.23 -23.66
C LEU A 423 -18.21 20.07 -24.30
N ASN A 424 -17.95 20.67 -25.48
CA ASN A 424 -18.92 21.52 -26.18
C ASN A 424 -19.66 20.80 -27.33
N ASN A 425 -19.62 19.46 -27.38
CA ASN A 425 -20.32 18.69 -28.40
C ASN A 425 -21.84 18.64 -28.10
N PRO A 426 -22.72 19.19 -28.96
CA PRO A 426 -24.16 19.21 -28.69
C PRO A 426 -24.86 17.87 -28.92
N HIS A 427 -24.28 16.96 -29.71
CA HIS A 427 -24.88 15.66 -30.03
C HIS A 427 -24.49 14.59 -29.01
N TYR A 428 -23.28 14.70 -28.48
CA TYR A 428 -22.73 13.80 -27.47
C TYR A 428 -22.13 14.61 -26.33
N PRO A 429 -22.96 15.24 -25.49
CA PRO A 429 -22.46 16.15 -24.46
C PRO A 429 -21.58 15.41 -23.46
N VAL A 430 -20.57 16.07 -22.94
CA VAL A 430 -19.69 15.52 -21.89
C VAL A 430 -19.51 16.58 -20.82
N GLN A 431 -19.45 16.17 -19.57
CA GLN A 431 -19.15 17.04 -18.44
C GLN A 431 -18.10 16.42 -17.52
N LEU A 432 -17.37 17.27 -16.81
CA LEU A 432 -16.19 16.89 -16.05
C LEU A 432 -16.26 17.39 -14.60
N LEU A 433 -16.04 16.47 -13.67
CA LEU A 433 -15.84 16.75 -12.25
C LEU A 433 -14.39 16.45 -11.87
N ILE A 434 -13.67 17.48 -11.41
CA ILE A 434 -12.27 17.36 -10.98
C ILE A 434 -12.18 17.70 -9.50
N ALA A 435 -11.40 16.94 -8.73
CA ALA A 435 -11.05 17.31 -7.36
C ALA A 435 -9.65 16.81 -7.00
N GLY A 436 -8.96 17.48 -6.09
CA GLY A 436 -7.70 16.96 -5.57
C GLY A 436 -6.82 18.03 -4.94
N LYS A 437 -5.80 17.55 -4.22
CA LYS A 437 -4.85 18.36 -3.46
C LYS A 437 -3.43 18.07 -3.93
N ALA A 438 -2.60 19.11 -4.01
CA ALA A 438 -1.16 18.98 -4.18
C ALA A 438 -0.50 18.97 -2.80
N HIS A 439 0.65 18.29 -2.67
CA HIS A 439 1.39 18.37 -1.41
C HIS A 439 1.91 19.81 -1.18
N PRO A 440 1.97 20.33 0.07
CA PRO A 440 2.36 21.72 0.30
C PRO A 440 3.75 22.10 -0.26
N LYS A 441 4.65 21.12 -0.31
CA LYS A 441 6.02 21.20 -0.89
C LYS A 441 6.13 20.74 -2.36
N ASP A 442 5.02 20.41 -3.03
CA ASP A 442 5.01 19.95 -4.43
C ASP A 442 4.50 21.07 -5.36
N ASP A 443 5.43 21.94 -5.76
CA ASP A 443 5.13 23.08 -6.64
C ASP A 443 4.60 22.64 -8.00
N VAL A 444 5.06 21.50 -8.52
CA VAL A 444 4.59 20.95 -9.80
C VAL A 444 3.12 20.57 -9.70
N GLY A 445 2.72 19.88 -8.61
CA GLY A 445 1.33 19.56 -8.34
C GLY A 445 0.45 20.81 -8.19
N LYS A 446 0.93 21.86 -7.53
CA LYS A 446 0.20 23.14 -7.40
C LYS A 446 -0.01 23.83 -8.75
N VAL A 447 1.00 23.82 -9.61
CA VAL A 447 0.90 24.35 -10.98
C VAL A 447 -0.16 23.57 -11.78
N MET A 448 -0.23 22.25 -11.64
CA MET A 448 -1.25 21.44 -12.32
C MET A 448 -2.69 21.80 -11.89
N ILE A 449 -2.93 22.12 -10.62
CA ILE A 449 -4.22 22.65 -10.15
C ILE A 449 -4.51 24.00 -10.82
N GLN A 450 -3.50 24.87 -10.87
CA GLN A 450 -3.62 26.18 -11.48
C GLN A 450 -3.98 26.11 -12.96
N GLN A 451 -3.40 25.16 -13.71
CA GLN A 451 -3.67 24.94 -15.14
C GLN A 451 -5.16 24.67 -15.42
N TRP A 452 -5.83 23.87 -14.58
CA TRP A 452 -7.27 23.62 -14.72
C TRP A 452 -8.11 24.87 -14.50
N THR A 453 -7.73 25.70 -13.52
CA THR A 453 -8.43 26.97 -13.26
C THR A 453 -8.21 27.95 -14.42
N GLN A 454 -6.98 28.05 -14.94
CA GLN A 454 -6.66 28.90 -16.09
C GLN A 454 -7.43 28.47 -17.35
N PHE A 455 -7.57 27.17 -17.59
CA PHE A 455 -8.37 26.64 -18.70
C PHE A 455 -9.84 27.08 -18.59
N LEU A 456 -10.45 26.98 -17.40
CA LEU A 456 -11.82 27.47 -17.17
C LEU A 456 -11.96 28.99 -17.38
N GLN A 457 -10.95 29.76 -16.97
CA GLN A 457 -10.94 31.22 -17.19
C GLN A 457 -10.82 31.60 -18.68
N GLN A 458 -10.09 30.80 -19.46
CA GLN A 458 -9.95 30.97 -20.91
C GLN A 458 -11.20 30.55 -21.69
N HIS A 459 -12.00 29.63 -21.13
CA HIS A 459 -13.22 29.08 -21.74
C HIS A 459 -14.44 29.23 -20.81
N PRO A 460 -14.91 30.46 -20.54
CA PRO A 460 -15.98 30.72 -19.57
C PRO A 460 -17.32 30.06 -19.94
N ASP A 461 -17.55 29.75 -21.22
CA ASP A 461 -18.71 29.01 -21.70
C ASP A 461 -18.73 27.55 -21.22
N LEU A 462 -17.60 27.00 -20.78
CA LEU A 462 -17.50 25.67 -20.16
C LEU A 462 -17.82 25.65 -18.66
N ALA A 463 -18.08 26.79 -18.01
CA ALA A 463 -18.36 26.86 -16.57
C ALA A 463 -19.58 26.02 -16.13
N GLY A 464 -20.51 25.73 -17.06
CA GLY A 464 -21.63 24.83 -16.84
C GLY A 464 -21.36 23.35 -17.15
N ARG A 465 -20.19 23.00 -17.69
CA ARG A 465 -19.82 21.64 -18.13
C ARG A 465 -18.63 21.07 -17.37
N MET A 466 -17.81 21.92 -16.75
CA MET A 466 -16.65 21.48 -16.00
C MET A 466 -16.63 22.17 -14.63
N VAL A 467 -16.50 21.36 -13.57
CA VAL A 467 -16.46 21.86 -12.19
C VAL A 467 -15.24 21.30 -11.48
N PHE A 468 -14.40 22.20 -10.96
CA PHE A 468 -13.33 21.87 -10.03
C PHE A 468 -13.82 22.04 -8.59
N ILE A 469 -13.91 20.93 -7.85
CA ILE A 469 -14.31 20.91 -6.43
C ILE A 469 -13.05 20.99 -5.57
N ALA A 470 -12.87 22.11 -4.87
CA ALA A 470 -11.78 22.26 -3.91
C ALA A 470 -11.98 21.38 -2.66
N ASP A 471 -10.87 21.14 -1.97
CA ASP A 471 -10.81 20.49 -0.67
C ASP A 471 -11.27 19.03 -0.67
N TYR A 472 -10.71 18.26 -1.61
CA TYR A 472 -10.95 16.83 -1.73
C TYR A 472 -10.68 16.08 -0.41
N ASP A 473 -11.73 15.49 0.15
CA ASP A 473 -11.77 14.70 1.37
C ASP A 473 -12.65 13.45 1.18
N MET A 474 -12.91 12.69 2.24
CA MET A 474 -13.73 11.47 2.17
C MET A 474 -15.16 11.75 1.71
N LEU A 475 -15.76 12.86 2.12
CA LEU A 475 -17.12 13.23 1.73
C LEU A 475 -17.20 13.57 0.24
N VAL A 476 -16.24 14.35 -0.27
CA VAL A 476 -16.16 14.63 -1.71
C VAL A 476 -15.89 13.34 -2.49
N ALA A 477 -15.01 12.48 -1.99
CA ALA A 477 -14.73 11.19 -2.60
C ALA A 477 -15.97 10.31 -2.69
N GLU A 478 -16.73 10.18 -1.60
CA GLU A 478 -17.96 9.39 -1.51
C GLU A 478 -18.96 9.79 -2.61
N HIS A 479 -19.30 11.07 -2.70
CA HIS A 479 -20.25 11.54 -3.71
C HIS A 479 -19.74 11.37 -5.14
N LEU A 480 -18.45 11.60 -5.39
CA LEU A 480 -17.86 11.41 -6.71
C LEU A 480 -17.91 9.93 -7.13
N VAL A 481 -17.40 9.02 -6.30
CA VAL A 481 -17.32 7.59 -6.67
C VAL A 481 -18.70 6.93 -6.76
N GLN A 482 -19.69 7.46 -6.05
CA GLN A 482 -21.08 7.02 -6.19
C GLN A 482 -21.69 7.45 -7.52
N GLY A 483 -21.46 8.70 -7.97
CA GLY A 483 -22.27 9.30 -9.04
C GLY A 483 -21.62 9.49 -10.41
N VAL A 484 -20.28 9.48 -10.54
CA VAL A 484 -19.66 9.65 -11.88
C VAL A 484 -19.80 8.39 -12.72
N ASP A 485 -20.01 8.53 -14.03
CA ASP A 485 -20.21 7.40 -14.94
C ASP A 485 -18.88 6.77 -15.37
N LEU A 486 -17.87 7.61 -15.58
CA LEU A 486 -16.53 7.20 -15.98
C LEU A 486 -15.50 7.81 -15.05
N TRP A 487 -14.66 6.98 -14.44
CA TRP A 487 -13.54 7.37 -13.61
C TRP A 487 -12.24 7.25 -14.40
N ILE A 488 -11.52 8.37 -14.56
CA ILE A 488 -10.25 8.41 -15.31
C ILE A 488 -9.06 8.42 -14.34
N ASN A 489 -8.09 7.54 -14.57
CA ASN A 489 -6.79 7.56 -13.91
C ASN A 489 -5.67 7.47 -14.94
N THR A 490 -4.66 8.34 -14.84
CA THR A 490 -3.57 8.42 -15.82
C THR A 490 -2.19 8.34 -15.16
N PRO A 491 -1.93 7.43 -14.20
CA PRO A 491 -0.58 7.29 -13.65
C PRO A 491 0.42 6.89 -14.74
N ARG A 492 1.69 7.22 -14.57
CA ARG A 492 2.79 6.64 -15.36
C ARG A 492 3.10 5.25 -14.80
N ARG A 493 3.19 4.25 -15.66
CA ARG A 493 3.64 2.90 -15.29
C ARG A 493 5.16 2.89 -15.04
N PRO A 494 5.67 2.21 -13.99
CA PRO A 494 4.97 1.43 -12.96
C PRO A 494 4.78 2.19 -11.62
N TRP A 495 4.54 3.51 -11.67
CA TRP A 495 4.63 4.39 -10.50
C TRP A 495 3.34 4.49 -9.67
N GLU A 496 2.26 3.76 -10.02
CA GLU A 496 1.13 3.51 -9.14
C GLU A 496 1.23 2.11 -8.50
N ALA A 497 1.49 2.05 -7.20
CA ALA A 497 1.55 0.77 -6.48
C ALA A 497 0.24 -0.05 -6.54
N SER A 498 -0.91 0.64 -6.49
CA SER A 498 -2.22 -0.01 -6.59
C SER A 498 -3.25 0.97 -7.14
N GLY A 499 -3.87 1.81 -6.29
CA GLY A 499 -4.83 2.83 -6.69
C GLY A 499 -6.28 2.49 -6.30
N THR A 500 -6.63 2.68 -5.03
CA THR A 500 -7.94 2.27 -4.50
C THR A 500 -9.12 3.13 -4.97
N SER A 501 -8.90 4.33 -5.53
CA SER A 501 -9.99 5.21 -5.99
C SER A 501 -10.85 4.57 -7.08
N GLY A 502 -10.23 3.88 -8.04
CA GLY A 502 -10.94 3.16 -9.09
C GLY A 502 -11.70 1.91 -8.60
N MET A 503 -11.30 1.35 -7.45
CA MET A 503 -12.02 0.22 -6.85
C MET A 503 -13.34 0.67 -6.21
N LYS A 504 -13.40 1.91 -5.70
CA LYS A 504 -14.60 2.47 -5.02
C LYS A 504 -15.77 2.71 -5.98
N VAL A 505 -15.49 2.94 -7.27
CA VAL A 505 -16.55 3.17 -8.26
C VAL A 505 -17.28 1.89 -8.66
N LEU A 506 -16.64 0.72 -8.45
CA LEU A 506 -17.14 -0.58 -8.90
C LEU A 506 -18.50 -0.90 -8.28
N VAL A 507 -18.63 -0.78 -6.95
CA VAL A 507 -19.89 -1.11 -6.25
C VAL A 507 -21.07 -0.22 -6.65
N ASN A 508 -20.79 0.95 -7.23
CA ASN A 508 -21.78 1.93 -7.67
C ASN A 508 -22.11 1.84 -9.16
N GLY A 509 -21.40 1.01 -9.93
CA GLY A 509 -21.59 0.89 -11.38
C GLY A 509 -20.94 2.00 -12.20
N GLY A 510 -19.99 2.75 -11.64
CA GLY A 510 -19.09 3.59 -12.43
C GLY A 510 -18.06 2.74 -13.17
N LEU A 511 -17.69 3.12 -14.39
CA LEU A 511 -16.69 2.42 -15.20
C LEU A 511 -15.32 3.10 -15.07
N ASN A 512 -14.25 2.35 -15.32
CA ASN A 512 -12.88 2.86 -15.26
C ASN A 512 -12.28 2.98 -16.67
N LEU A 513 -11.54 4.06 -16.90
CA LEU A 513 -10.55 4.19 -17.97
C LEU A 513 -9.23 4.55 -17.31
N SER A 514 -8.25 3.65 -17.37
CA SER A 514 -6.97 3.85 -16.70
C SER A 514 -5.79 3.31 -17.47
N GLU A 515 -4.61 3.87 -17.23
CA GLU A 515 -3.34 3.22 -17.59
C GLU A 515 -3.28 1.80 -17.01
N LEU A 516 -2.68 0.87 -17.77
CA LEU A 516 -2.38 -0.49 -17.31
C LEU A 516 -1.27 -0.48 -16.26
N ASP A 517 -1.55 0.13 -15.11
CA ASP A 517 -0.65 0.23 -13.96
C ASP A 517 -1.41 -0.09 -12.66
N GLY A 518 -0.66 -0.34 -11.59
CA GLY A 518 -1.20 -0.68 -10.28
C GLY A 518 -2.25 -1.79 -10.33
N TRP A 519 -3.41 -1.54 -9.73
CA TRP A 519 -4.51 -2.52 -9.70
C TRP A 519 -5.15 -2.75 -11.07
N TRP A 520 -5.14 -1.75 -11.96
CA TRP A 520 -5.83 -1.85 -13.24
C TRP A 520 -5.12 -2.83 -14.18
N ALA A 521 -3.79 -2.96 -14.06
CA ALA A 521 -2.99 -3.92 -14.81
C ALA A 521 -3.44 -5.38 -14.63
N GLU A 522 -4.00 -5.73 -13.46
CA GLU A 522 -4.52 -7.07 -13.14
C GLU A 522 -6.06 -7.18 -13.16
N ALA A 523 -6.76 -6.04 -13.20
CA ALA A 523 -8.22 -5.96 -13.23
C ALA A 523 -8.79 -5.86 -14.65
N TYR A 524 -8.08 -5.19 -15.56
CA TYR A 524 -8.60 -4.80 -16.86
C TYR A 524 -8.91 -5.98 -17.76
N GLU A 525 -10.15 -6.00 -18.25
CA GLU A 525 -10.61 -6.76 -19.40
C GLU A 525 -11.51 -5.86 -20.27
N PRO A 526 -11.57 -6.08 -21.60
CA PRO A 526 -12.35 -5.25 -22.52
C PRO A 526 -13.83 -5.09 -22.11
N GLU A 527 -14.41 -6.08 -21.43
CA GLU A 527 -15.81 -6.07 -20.99
C GLU A 527 -16.03 -5.17 -19.76
N THR A 528 -14.99 -4.81 -19.02
CA THR A 528 -15.11 -4.17 -17.69
C THR A 528 -14.74 -2.68 -17.66
N GLY A 529 -14.15 -2.16 -18.73
CA GLY A 529 -13.73 -0.76 -18.83
C GLY A 529 -12.89 -0.49 -20.08
N TRP A 530 -11.93 0.42 -19.95
CA TRP A 530 -10.96 0.78 -20.99
C TRP A 530 -9.55 0.92 -20.40
N ALA A 531 -8.54 0.77 -21.25
CA ALA A 531 -7.15 0.83 -20.84
C ALA A 531 -6.29 1.71 -21.75
N LEU A 532 -5.30 2.37 -21.13
CA LEU A 532 -4.22 3.09 -21.79
C LEU A 532 -2.91 2.29 -21.72
N GLY A 533 -1.96 2.65 -22.57
CA GLY A 533 -0.60 2.11 -22.55
C GLY A 533 -0.43 0.77 -23.26
N ASP A 534 0.81 0.29 -23.28
CA ASP A 534 1.25 -0.91 -24.00
C ASP A 534 1.85 -1.99 -23.07
N ARG A 535 1.68 -1.82 -21.74
CA ARG A 535 2.26 -2.65 -20.66
C ARG A 535 3.78 -2.53 -20.50
N GLN A 536 4.45 -1.65 -21.24
CA GLN A 536 5.87 -1.39 -21.10
C GLN A 536 6.14 -0.17 -20.20
N GLU A 537 7.38 -0.03 -19.75
CA GLU A 537 7.84 1.08 -18.93
C GLU A 537 8.56 2.09 -19.83
N HIS A 538 8.16 3.36 -19.75
CA HIS A 538 8.66 4.45 -20.60
C HIS A 538 9.21 5.63 -19.78
N ASP A 539 9.44 5.40 -18.49
CA ASP A 539 9.93 6.40 -17.53
C ASP A 539 9.21 7.75 -17.62
N ALA A 540 9.97 8.84 -17.77
CA ALA A 540 9.46 10.20 -17.89
C ALA A 540 9.52 10.73 -19.34
N ASP A 541 9.42 9.86 -20.35
CA ASP A 541 9.44 10.29 -21.75
C ASP A 541 8.19 11.14 -22.09
N LEU A 542 8.43 12.42 -22.33
CA LEU A 542 7.38 13.38 -22.72
C LEU A 542 6.73 13.04 -24.06
N LYS A 543 7.43 12.36 -24.98
CA LYS A 543 6.82 11.90 -26.24
C LYS A 543 5.82 10.79 -25.99
N TRP A 544 6.10 9.91 -25.03
CA TRP A 544 5.19 8.86 -24.63
C TRP A 544 3.94 9.44 -23.95
N ASP A 545 4.11 10.39 -23.02
CA ASP A 545 2.99 11.13 -22.43
C ASP A 545 2.05 11.74 -23.49
N GLN A 546 2.62 12.28 -24.58
CA GLN A 546 1.83 12.80 -25.71
C GLN A 546 1.10 11.68 -26.46
N GLN A 547 1.75 10.55 -26.72
CA GLN A 547 1.12 9.40 -27.40
C GLN A 547 -0.03 8.82 -26.59
N GLU A 548 0.14 8.64 -25.28
CA GLU A 548 -0.93 8.18 -24.41
C GLU A 548 -2.05 9.22 -24.31
N ALA A 549 -1.75 10.52 -24.33
CA ALA A 549 -2.80 11.55 -24.36
C ALA A 549 -3.63 11.46 -25.66
N GLN A 550 -2.98 11.20 -26.79
CA GLN A 550 -3.67 10.94 -28.06
C GLN A 550 -4.51 9.66 -28.00
N GLN A 551 -4.02 8.60 -27.34
CA GLN A 551 -4.79 7.37 -27.11
C GLN A 551 -6.01 7.63 -26.22
N LEU A 552 -5.86 8.36 -25.13
CA LEU A 552 -6.94 8.76 -24.24
C LEU A 552 -8.06 9.46 -25.01
N TYR A 553 -7.71 10.47 -25.82
CA TYR A 553 -8.71 11.16 -26.62
C TYR A 553 -9.37 10.27 -27.68
N ARG A 554 -8.61 9.41 -28.38
CA ARG A 554 -9.22 8.46 -29.33
C ARG A 554 -10.23 7.56 -28.64
N LEU A 555 -9.88 6.97 -27.49
CA LEU A 555 -10.81 6.14 -26.72
C LEU A 555 -12.06 6.93 -26.30
N LEU A 556 -11.89 8.15 -25.80
CA LEU A 556 -13.02 9.00 -25.41
C LEU A 556 -13.93 9.32 -26.60
N GLU A 557 -13.37 9.77 -27.73
CA GLU A 557 -14.10 10.25 -28.90
C GLU A 557 -14.73 9.12 -29.73
N GLU A 558 -14.03 7.99 -29.89
CA GLU A 558 -14.40 6.92 -30.82
C GLU A 558 -15.15 5.77 -30.13
N GLU A 559 -14.94 5.55 -28.83
CA GLU A 559 -15.52 4.40 -28.10
C GLU A 559 -16.39 4.82 -26.93
N VAL A 560 -15.82 5.50 -25.93
CA VAL A 560 -16.47 5.74 -24.62
C VAL A 560 -17.70 6.63 -24.76
N VAL A 561 -17.55 7.82 -25.37
CA VAL A 561 -18.64 8.77 -25.52
C VAL A 561 -19.73 8.21 -26.44
N PRO A 562 -19.42 7.64 -27.63
CA PRO A 562 -20.43 6.99 -28.45
C PRO A 562 -21.20 5.89 -27.73
N LEU A 563 -20.52 5.03 -26.96
CA LEU A 563 -21.16 3.90 -26.26
C LEU A 563 -22.20 4.35 -25.22
N PHE A 564 -22.00 5.50 -24.58
CA PHE A 564 -22.95 6.06 -23.62
C PHE A 564 -24.24 6.57 -24.29
N TYR A 565 -24.18 7.05 -25.53
CA TYR A 565 -25.30 7.72 -26.20
C TYR A 565 -26.01 6.86 -27.24
N GLN A 566 -25.32 5.92 -27.87
CA GLN A 566 -25.84 5.12 -28.98
C GLN A 566 -26.45 3.79 -28.51
N GLN A 567 -27.07 3.06 -29.44
CA GLN A 567 -27.60 1.71 -29.24
C GLN A 567 -28.54 1.59 -28.03
N ARG A 568 -29.48 2.55 -27.92
CA ARG A 568 -30.50 2.55 -26.88
C ARG A 568 -31.63 1.58 -27.22
N ASP A 569 -32.14 0.88 -26.21
CA ASP A 569 -33.35 0.06 -26.34
C ASP A 569 -34.64 0.92 -26.39
N ALA A 570 -35.80 0.25 -26.43
CA ALA A 570 -37.11 0.92 -26.45
C ALA A 570 -37.40 1.76 -25.19
N ASN A 571 -36.72 1.50 -24.07
CA ASN A 571 -36.83 2.23 -22.81
C ASN A 571 -35.75 3.33 -22.69
N GLY A 572 -34.91 3.50 -23.71
CA GLY A 572 -33.82 4.48 -23.71
C GLY A 572 -32.55 4.01 -22.98
N CYS A 573 -32.41 2.74 -22.62
CA CYS A 573 -31.24 2.19 -21.94
C CYS A 573 -30.08 1.95 -22.92
N PRO A 574 -28.85 2.46 -22.69
CA PRO A 574 -27.70 2.22 -23.57
C PRO A 574 -27.13 0.82 -23.34
N CYS A 575 -27.55 -0.16 -24.15
CA CYS A 575 -27.29 -1.58 -23.92
C CYS A 575 -25.79 -1.92 -23.77
N GLY A 576 -24.95 -1.37 -24.64
CA GLY A 576 -23.50 -1.62 -24.59
C GLY A 576 -22.82 -1.04 -23.35
N TRP A 577 -23.26 0.13 -22.89
CA TRP A 577 -22.75 0.73 -21.65
C TRP A 577 -23.19 -0.07 -20.42
N VAL A 578 -24.47 -0.48 -20.37
CA VAL A 578 -25.01 -1.27 -19.26
C VAL A 578 -24.43 -2.67 -19.21
N ALA A 579 -24.12 -3.28 -20.35
CA ALA A 579 -23.38 -4.55 -20.40
C ALA A 579 -22.00 -4.41 -19.72
N LYS A 580 -21.26 -3.33 -19.98
CA LYS A 580 -19.99 -3.08 -19.28
C LYS A 580 -20.19 -2.85 -17.78
N ILE A 581 -21.23 -2.11 -17.38
CA ILE A 581 -21.57 -1.92 -15.96
C ILE A 581 -21.78 -3.27 -15.29
N ARG A 582 -22.59 -4.14 -15.90
CA ARG A 582 -22.87 -5.49 -15.37
C ARG A 582 -21.61 -6.30 -15.15
N GLU A 583 -20.74 -6.38 -16.15
CA GLU A 583 -19.49 -7.16 -16.06
C GLU A 583 -18.52 -6.53 -15.05
N SER A 584 -18.37 -5.20 -15.04
CA SER A 584 -17.53 -4.49 -14.07
C SER A 584 -18.01 -4.70 -12.63
N MET A 585 -19.31 -4.49 -12.37
CA MET A 585 -19.90 -4.64 -11.04
C MET A 585 -19.81 -6.08 -10.55
N SER A 586 -20.31 -7.05 -11.33
CA SER A 586 -20.39 -8.46 -10.89
C SER A 586 -19.01 -9.07 -10.65
N ARG A 587 -18.04 -8.81 -11.53
CA ARG A 587 -16.72 -9.47 -11.49
C ARG A 587 -15.72 -8.74 -10.60
N LEU A 588 -15.65 -7.42 -10.71
CA LEU A 588 -14.58 -6.65 -10.07
C LEU A 588 -14.94 -6.24 -8.63
N THR A 589 -16.22 -5.98 -8.31
CA THR A 589 -16.61 -5.57 -6.94
C THR A 589 -16.22 -6.60 -5.87
N PRO A 590 -16.59 -7.89 -5.97
CA PRO A 590 -16.16 -8.88 -4.98
C PRO A 590 -14.64 -9.06 -4.99
N ARG A 591 -14.01 -9.08 -6.17
CA ARG A 591 -12.57 -9.27 -6.34
C ARG A 591 -11.75 -8.15 -5.70
N PHE A 592 -12.17 -6.89 -5.78
CA PHE A 592 -11.44 -5.74 -5.20
C PHE A 592 -12.09 -5.22 -3.90
N SER A 593 -12.84 -6.07 -3.22
CA SER A 593 -13.30 -5.84 -1.86
C SER A 593 -12.16 -6.05 -0.85
N SER A 594 -12.15 -5.24 0.20
CA SER A 594 -11.24 -5.43 1.34
C SER A 594 -11.56 -6.72 2.11
N ASN A 595 -12.77 -7.29 1.96
CA ASN A 595 -13.11 -8.60 2.52
C ASN A 595 -12.18 -9.69 1.98
N ARG A 596 -12.05 -9.74 0.65
CA ARG A 596 -11.12 -10.63 -0.03
C ARG A 596 -9.69 -10.38 0.43
N MET A 597 -9.28 -9.10 0.44
CA MET A 597 -7.94 -8.70 0.87
C MET A 597 -7.61 -9.17 2.29
N LEU A 598 -8.54 -9.07 3.25
CA LEU A 598 -8.31 -9.47 4.63
C LEU A 598 -8.37 -10.99 4.84
N GLN A 599 -9.18 -11.71 4.06
CA GLN A 599 -9.09 -13.17 4.00
C GLN A 599 -7.73 -13.63 3.46
N GLU A 600 -7.20 -12.94 2.44
CA GLU A 600 -5.83 -13.14 1.96
C GLU A 600 -4.81 -12.79 3.05
N TYR A 601 -4.89 -11.63 3.72
CA TYR A 601 -4.01 -11.30 4.84
C TYR A 601 -3.99 -12.37 5.92
N VAL A 602 -5.16 -12.89 6.32
CA VAL A 602 -5.25 -13.98 7.30
C VAL A 602 -4.50 -15.20 6.77
N SER A 603 -4.89 -15.72 5.61
CA SER A 603 -4.39 -17.00 5.10
C SER A 603 -2.93 -16.97 4.63
N THR A 604 -2.46 -15.85 4.07
CA THR A 604 -1.12 -15.74 3.46
C THR A 604 -0.10 -15.02 4.34
N LEU A 605 -0.54 -14.15 5.27
CA LEU A 605 0.35 -13.34 6.11
C LEU A 605 0.25 -13.73 7.59
N TYR A 606 -0.94 -13.63 8.20
CA TYR A 606 -1.10 -13.73 9.65
C TYR A 606 -1.00 -15.15 10.17
N GLU A 607 -1.67 -16.12 9.55
CA GLU A 607 -1.55 -17.51 10.00
C GLU A 607 -0.14 -18.08 9.82
N PRO A 608 0.55 -17.88 8.68
CA PRO A 608 1.93 -18.33 8.52
C PRO A 608 2.88 -17.68 9.53
N ALA A 609 2.81 -16.36 9.72
CA ALA A 609 3.62 -15.64 10.71
C ALA A 609 3.36 -16.16 12.14
N ALA A 610 2.10 -16.40 12.51
CA ALA A 610 1.75 -16.92 13.82
C ALA A 610 2.28 -18.33 14.06
N ARG A 611 2.25 -19.21 13.04
CA ARG A 611 2.86 -20.55 13.13
C ARG A 611 4.37 -20.46 13.30
N LEU A 612 5.05 -19.60 12.54
CA LEU A 612 6.49 -19.37 12.68
C LEU A 612 6.85 -18.83 14.07
N LEU A 613 6.09 -17.86 14.57
CA LEU A 613 6.29 -17.30 15.91
C LEU A 613 6.08 -18.38 16.99
N SER A 614 5.02 -19.18 16.89
CA SER A 614 4.75 -20.27 17.82
C SER A 614 5.87 -21.33 17.80
N ALA A 615 6.42 -21.64 16.64
CA ALA A 615 7.54 -22.56 16.49
C ALA A 615 8.85 -22.02 17.11
N ARG A 616 8.91 -20.71 17.40
CA ARG A 616 10.06 -20.03 18.04
C ARG A 616 9.79 -19.64 19.49
N SER A 617 8.79 -20.26 20.13
CA SER A 617 8.46 -20.00 21.54
C SER A 617 9.54 -20.46 22.51
N GLU A 618 10.31 -21.49 22.16
CA GLU A 618 11.39 -22.00 22.99
C GLU A 618 12.71 -21.27 22.71
N ARG A 619 13.34 -20.81 23.80
CA ARG A 619 14.64 -20.11 23.76
C ARG A 619 15.73 -20.89 23.00
N ALA A 620 15.81 -22.20 23.20
CA ALA A 620 16.82 -23.04 22.55
C ALA A 620 16.69 -23.06 21.02
N ILE A 621 15.47 -22.99 20.50
CA ILE A 621 15.22 -22.93 19.05
C ILE A 621 15.77 -21.62 18.50
N VAL A 622 15.45 -20.49 19.14
CA VAL A 622 15.91 -19.16 18.72
C VAL A 622 17.43 -19.06 18.82
N GLU A 623 18.05 -19.51 19.91
CA GLU A 623 19.50 -19.53 20.08
C GLU A 623 20.17 -20.42 19.02
N GLY A 624 19.54 -21.55 18.65
CA GLY A 624 20.00 -22.40 17.56
C GLY A 624 19.95 -21.72 16.19
N ILE A 625 18.93 -20.90 15.92
CA ILE A 625 18.86 -20.09 14.69
C ILE A 625 19.97 -19.02 14.70
N CYS A 626 20.17 -18.33 15.82
CA CYS A 626 21.25 -17.36 15.96
C CYS A 626 22.64 -17.97 15.74
N GLN A 627 22.87 -19.16 16.29
CA GLN A 627 24.12 -19.89 16.11
C GLN A 627 24.31 -20.29 14.64
N TRP A 628 23.27 -20.82 14.00
CA TRP A 628 23.30 -21.12 12.57
C TRP A 628 23.63 -19.90 11.71
N GLN A 629 23.00 -18.74 11.96
CA GLN A 629 23.34 -17.48 11.27
C GLN A 629 24.78 -17.01 11.53
N HIS A 630 25.33 -17.33 12.69
CA HIS A 630 26.72 -17.04 13.02
C HIS A 630 27.67 -17.96 12.26
N ASP A 631 27.42 -19.26 12.27
CA ASP A 631 28.22 -20.29 11.61
C ASP A 631 28.25 -20.07 10.09
N ILE A 632 27.09 -19.76 9.49
CA ILE A 632 26.99 -19.39 8.07
C ILE A 632 27.92 -18.22 7.76
N ARG A 633 27.82 -17.10 8.47
CA ARG A 633 28.66 -15.91 8.22
C ARG A 633 30.15 -16.17 8.41
N GLN A 634 30.54 -17.05 9.34
CA GLN A 634 31.94 -17.38 9.59
C GLN A 634 32.55 -18.26 8.49
N HIS A 635 31.82 -19.29 8.04
CA HIS A 635 32.37 -20.32 7.16
C HIS A 635 32.03 -20.12 5.67
N TRP A 636 31.07 -19.27 5.32
CA TRP A 636 30.54 -19.16 3.94
C TRP A 636 31.60 -18.92 2.86
N GLN A 637 32.62 -18.12 3.15
CA GLN A 637 33.66 -17.77 2.18
C GLN A 637 34.60 -18.95 1.84
N SER A 638 34.63 -19.97 2.70
CA SER A 638 35.43 -21.19 2.51
C SER A 638 34.69 -22.27 1.68
N LEU A 639 33.36 -22.15 1.55
CA LEU A 639 32.56 -23.08 0.76
C LEU A 639 32.96 -22.98 -0.71
N HIS A 640 33.05 -24.12 -1.37
CA HIS A 640 33.32 -24.17 -2.80
C HIS A 640 32.79 -25.46 -3.44
N PHE A 641 32.59 -25.39 -4.75
CA PHE A 641 32.30 -26.54 -5.58
C PHE A 641 33.59 -27.20 -6.06
N GLY A 642 33.55 -28.52 -6.19
CA GLY A 642 34.51 -29.30 -6.94
C GLY A 642 34.03 -29.56 -8.36
N GLU A 643 34.35 -30.75 -8.87
CA GLU A 643 33.96 -31.19 -10.21
C GLU A 643 32.44 -31.40 -10.32
N LEU A 644 31.88 -30.91 -11.43
CA LEU A 644 30.52 -31.16 -11.89
C LEU A 644 30.56 -32.18 -13.04
N ASP A 645 30.00 -33.36 -12.83
CA ASP A 645 29.76 -34.36 -13.87
C ASP A 645 28.28 -34.33 -14.28
N VAL A 646 28.02 -34.39 -15.60
CA VAL A 646 26.66 -34.43 -16.13
C VAL A 646 26.54 -35.54 -17.16
N GLN A 647 25.63 -36.48 -16.88
CA GLN A 647 25.33 -37.60 -17.77
C GLN A 647 23.94 -37.39 -18.34
N SER A 648 23.81 -37.47 -19.67
CA SER A 648 22.54 -37.22 -20.35
C SER A 648 22.05 -38.48 -21.04
N ASP A 649 20.82 -38.87 -20.74
CA ASP A 649 20.05 -39.88 -21.44
C ASP A 649 19.05 -39.21 -22.39
N THR A 650 18.21 -39.99 -23.11
CA THR A 650 17.22 -39.43 -24.04
C THR A 650 16.17 -38.54 -23.38
N ASP A 651 15.83 -38.80 -22.13
CA ASP A 651 14.72 -38.16 -21.43
C ASP A 651 15.14 -37.37 -20.18
N THR A 652 16.39 -37.54 -19.71
CA THR A 652 16.85 -36.96 -18.44
C THR A 652 18.31 -36.54 -18.45
N HIS A 653 18.62 -35.50 -17.67
CA HIS A 653 19.98 -35.11 -17.31
C HIS A 653 20.25 -35.47 -15.85
N HIS A 654 21.32 -36.22 -15.60
CA HIS A 654 21.81 -36.59 -14.28
C HIS A 654 23.02 -35.74 -13.92
N PHE A 655 22.86 -34.87 -12.92
CA PHE A 655 23.89 -33.97 -12.42
C PHE A 655 24.51 -34.55 -11.14
N GLN A 656 25.83 -34.53 -11.08
CA GLN A 656 26.62 -34.91 -9.91
C GLN A 656 27.66 -33.83 -9.63
N VAL A 657 27.69 -33.27 -8.42
CA VAL A 657 28.62 -32.21 -8.05
C VAL A 657 29.24 -32.46 -6.68
N HIS A 658 30.56 -32.28 -6.59
CA HIS A 658 31.27 -32.29 -5.32
C HIS A 658 31.12 -30.94 -4.61
N VAL A 659 30.83 -30.95 -3.30
CA VAL A 659 30.69 -29.73 -2.49
C VAL A 659 31.53 -29.85 -1.22
N TYR A 660 32.28 -28.80 -0.92
CA TYR A 660 33.15 -28.69 0.25
C TYR A 660 32.59 -27.61 1.19
N LEU A 661 32.30 -28.00 2.44
CA LEU A 661 31.54 -27.17 3.38
C LEU A 661 32.37 -26.58 4.53
N ASP A 662 33.69 -26.70 4.48
CA ASP A 662 34.57 -26.27 5.58
C ASP A 662 34.14 -26.89 6.92
N ASP A 663 34.04 -26.13 8.01
CA ASP A 663 33.55 -26.64 9.30
C ASP A 663 32.03 -26.49 9.48
N LEU A 664 31.29 -26.17 8.41
CA LEU A 664 29.84 -26.02 8.46
C LEU A 664 29.12 -27.38 8.47
N ASP A 665 28.09 -27.51 9.30
CA ASP A 665 27.19 -28.67 9.26
C ASP A 665 26.54 -28.78 7.87
N ALA A 666 26.55 -29.99 7.31
CA ALA A 666 25.97 -30.22 5.99
C ALA A 666 24.44 -30.05 5.97
N ASP A 667 23.76 -30.11 7.12
CA ASP A 667 22.33 -29.81 7.25
C ASP A 667 22.06 -28.29 7.33
N ALA A 668 23.10 -27.46 7.49
CA ALA A 668 22.98 -25.99 7.54
C ALA A 668 22.87 -25.33 6.16
N VAL A 669 22.97 -26.11 5.08
CA VAL A 669 22.89 -25.65 3.69
C VAL A 669 22.04 -26.60 2.84
N ALA A 670 21.50 -26.07 1.75
CA ALA A 670 20.90 -26.84 0.68
C ALA A 670 21.69 -26.62 -0.61
N VAL A 671 21.90 -27.68 -1.37
CA VAL A 671 22.48 -27.62 -2.71
C VAL A 671 21.33 -27.78 -3.69
N GLN A 672 21.22 -26.83 -4.62
CA GLN A 672 20.13 -26.77 -5.59
C GLN A 672 20.68 -26.69 -6.99
N LEU A 673 19.97 -27.28 -7.94
CA LEU A 673 20.16 -27.04 -9.37
C LEU A 673 19.09 -26.03 -9.81
N PHE A 674 19.53 -24.90 -10.34
CA PHE A 674 18.67 -23.78 -10.70
C PHE A 674 18.73 -23.51 -12.20
N ALA A 675 17.58 -23.34 -12.84
CA ALA A 675 17.48 -22.83 -14.21
C ALA A 675 16.63 -21.55 -14.24
N ASN A 676 17.15 -20.53 -14.93
CA ASN A 676 16.43 -19.27 -15.14
C ASN A 676 15.14 -19.52 -15.93
N GLY A 677 14.06 -18.85 -15.53
CA GLY A 677 12.86 -18.74 -16.36
C GLY A 677 13.10 -17.88 -17.60
N ASP A 678 12.33 -18.10 -18.67
CA ASP A 678 12.39 -17.34 -19.92
C ASP A 678 11.46 -16.11 -19.94
N GLY A 679 11.04 -15.63 -18.76
CA GLY A 679 10.08 -14.55 -18.56
C GLY A 679 8.61 -14.94 -18.79
N LYS A 680 8.35 -16.15 -19.32
CA LYS A 680 7.01 -16.74 -19.41
C LYS A 680 6.84 -17.95 -18.49
N GLN A 681 7.94 -18.65 -18.19
CA GLN A 681 8.00 -19.75 -17.24
C GLN A 681 8.71 -19.30 -15.96
N ASN A 682 8.27 -19.85 -14.83
CA ASN A 682 8.94 -19.65 -13.54
C ASN A 682 10.31 -20.34 -13.56
N PRO A 683 11.29 -19.87 -12.76
CA PRO A 683 12.55 -20.58 -12.60
C PRO A 683 12.30 -22.01 -12.12
N GLU A 684 13.11 -22.94 -12.63
CA GLU A 684 13.09 -24.33 -12.17
C GLU A 684 14.15 -24.51 -11.08
N ILE A 685 13.74 -25.07 -9.94
CA ILE A 685 14.61 -25.29 -8.79
C ILE A 685 14.47 -26.75 -8.37
N TYR A 686 15.58 -27.49 -8.43
CA TYR A 686 15.63 -28.87 -8.01
C TYR A 686 16.60 -29.02 -6.84
N GLU A 687 16.13 -29.53 -5.72
CA GLU A 687 16.99 -29.83 -4.57
C GLU A 687 17.86 -31.05 -4.88
N MET A 688 19.18 -30.92 -4.69
CA MET A 688 20.12 -32.00 -4.92
C MET A 688 20.24 -32.86 -3.66
N THR A 689 20.19 -34.19 -3.84
CA THR A 689 20.32 -35.14 -2.73
C THR A 689 21.78 -35.27 -2.31
N ARG A 690 22.05 -35.09 -1.02
CA ARG A 690 23.36 -35.36 -0.41
C ARG A 690 23.64 -36.86 -0.41
N GLY A 691 24.68 -37.28 -1.12
CA GLY A 691 25.22 -38.63 -1.15
C GLY A 691 26.35 -38.83 -0.14
N ASP A 692 27.23 -39.79 -0.43
CA ASP A 692 28.32 -40.16 0.45
C ASP A 692 29.37 -39.04 0.62
N ALA A 693 30.07 -39.09 1.76
CA ALA A 693 31.22 -38.23 2.03
C ALA A 693 32.38 -38.55 1.07
N LEU A 694 33.06 -37.51 0.60
CA LEU A 694 34.21 -37.66 -0.30
C LEU A 694 35.40 -38.25 0.45
N THR A 695 36.01 -39.28 -0.13
CA THR A 695 37.15 -39.97 0.50
C THR A 695 38.35 -39.03 0.59
N GLY A 696 38.89 -38.83 1.80
CA GLY A 696 40.08 -38.01 2.03
C GLY A 696 39.83 -36.52 2.21
N ALA A 697 38.57 -36.07 2.19
CA ALA A 697 38.17 -34.69 2.49
C ALA A 697 37.28 -34.65 3.74
N ILE A 698 37.37 -33.57 4.52
CA ILE A 698 36.55 -33.35 5.73
C ILE A 698 35.32 -32.53 5.30
N ASN A 699 34.14 -32.86 5.83
CA ASN A 699 32.86 -32.15 5.57
C ASN A 699 32.63 -31.85 4.07
N SER A 700 32.85 -32.86 3.24
CA SER A 700 32.73 -32.75 1.80
C SER A 700 31.90 -33.90 1.27
N TYR A 701 30.92 -33.61 0.42
CA TYR A 701 29.90 -34.57 0.01
C TYR A 701 29.67 -34.51 -1.50
N ASN A 702 29.25 -35.63 -2.05
CA ASN A 702 28.73 -35.69 -3.40
C ASN A 702 27.23 -35.32 -3.40
N TYR A 703 26.79 -34.45 -4.29
CA TYR A 703 25.37 -34.09 -4.44
C TYR A 703 24.87 -34.49 -5.82
N THR A 704 23.72 -35.15 -5.88
CA THR A 704 23.15 -35.66 -7.13
C THR A 704 21.72 -35.18 -7.35
N CYS A 705 21.37 -34.89 -8.61
CA CYS A 705 20.00 -34.55 -9.00
C CYS A 705 19.73 -35.06 -10.41
N THR A 706 18.50 -35.54 -10.67
CA THR A 706 18.06 -35.94 -12.01
C THR A 706 16.89 -35.05 -12.42
N VAL A 707 17.01 -34.41 -13.59
CA VAL A 707 15.99 -33.50 -14.13
C VAL A 707 15.55 -33.93 -15.52
N PRO A 708 14.33 -33.58 -15.96
CA PRO A 708 13.87 -33.85 -17.31
C PRO A 708 14.72 -33.15 -18.37
N ALA A 709 14.99 -33.81 -19.51
CA ALA A 709 15.77 -33.24 -20.62
C ALA A 709 14.96 -32.29 -21.53
N HIS A 710 14.05 -31.50 -20.95
CA HIS A 710 13.26 -30.50 -21.68
C HIS A 710 14.05 -29.23 -21.99
N SER A 711 15.04 -28.93 -21.15
CA SER A 711 15.97 -27.80 -21.25
C SER A 711 17.40 -28.31 -21.40
N THR A 712 18.30 -27.55 -22.03
CA THR A 712 19.69 -28.00 -22.23
C THR A 712 20.46 -28.00 -20.92
N VAL A 713 21.52 -28.82 -20.81
CA VAL A 713 22.36 -28.90 -19.61
C VAL A 713 22.87 -27.53 -19.16
N GLU A 714 23.23 -26.66 -20.11
CA GLU A 714 23.78 -25.33 -19.86
C GLU A 714 22.77 -24.34 -19.26
N SER A 715 21.47 -24.67 -19.29
CA SER A 715 20.43 -23.86 -18.64
C SER A 715 20.44 -24.02 -17.11
N PHE A 716 21.05 -25.10 -16.61
CA PHE A 716 21.10 -25.44 -15.20
C PHE A 716 22.43 -25.05 -14.58
N THR A 717 22.38 -24.36 -13.43
CA THR A 717 23.55 -23.99 -12.65
C THR A 717 23.38 -24.44 -11.20
N PRO A 718 24.29 -25.26 -10.65
CA PRO A 718 24.27 -25.58 -9.23
C PRO A 718 24.51 -24.36 -8.35
N ARG A 719 23.86 -24.32 -7.18
CA ARG A 719 24.06 -23.30 -6.14
C ARG A 719 23.98 -23.90 -4.75
N ILE A 720 24.67 -23.29 -3.80
CA ILE A 720 24.53 -23.57 -2.37
C ILE A 720 23.83 -22.36 -1.74
N ILE A 721 22.80 -22.64 -0.94
CA ILE A 721 22.07 -21.65 -0.15
C ILE A 721 22.04 -22.08 1.32
N PRO A 722 21.97 -21.14 2.28
CA PRO A 722 21.71 -21.46 3.67
C PRO A 722 20.39 -22.24 3.79
N HIS A 723 20.33 -23.20 4.70
CA HIS A 723 19.13 -23.97 4.97
C HIS A 723 19.05 -24.35 6.45
N ARG A 724 17.86 -24.22 7.02
CA ARG A 724 17.53 -24.72 8.35
C ARG A 724 16.02 -24.88 8.44
N GLU A 725 15.55 -26.00 8.97
CA GLU A 725 14.12 -26.21 9.22
C GLU A 725 13.57 -25.09 10.13
N GLY A 726 12.44 -24.48 9.73
CA GLY A 726 11.82 -23.37 10.46
C GLY A 726 12.44 -21.98 10.22
N CYS A 727 13.40 -21.87 9.30
CA CYS A 727 13.93 -20.59 8.82
C CYS A 727 13.45 -20.27 7.40
N MET A 728 13.32 -18.97 7.10
CA MET A 728 13.00 -18.47 5.76
C MET A 728 14.22 -17.82 5.11
N VAL A 729 14.75 -18.46 4.08
CA VAL A 729 15.87 -17.97 3.28
C VAL A 729 15.31 -17.41 1.96
N PRO A 730 15.72 -16.21 1.53
CA PRO A 730 16.88 -15.44 2.00
C PRO A 730 16.62 -14.38 3.09
N MET A 731 15.42 -14.34 3.69
CA MET A 731 15.10 -13.31 4.71
C MET A 731 15.99 -13.36 5.95
N GLU A 732 16.41 -14.55 6.37
CA GLU A 732 17.17 -14.76 7.60
C GLU A 732 18.67 -14.97 7.39
N SER A 733 19.07 -15.32 6.17
CA SER A 733 20.46 -15.48 5.74
C SER A 733 20.45 -15.34 4.22
N ASN A 734 21.10 -14.30 3.69
CA ASN A 734 21.03 -13.94 2.28
C ASN A 734 22.25 -14.40 1.47
N GLU A 735 23.14 -15.18 2.09
CA GLU A 735 24.29 -15.76 1.44
C GLU A 735 23.86 -16.72 0.31
N ILE A 736 24.61 -16.73 -0.79
CA ILE A 736 24.38 -17.64 -1.92
C ILE A 736 25.69 -17.86 -2.66
N LEU A 737 25.97 -19.11 -3.01
CA LEU A 737 27.18 -19.49 -3.74
C LEU A 737 26.80 -20.23 -5.00
N TRP A 738 27.03 -19.60 -6.15
CA TRP A 738 26.83 -20.18 -7.47
C TRP A 738 28.06 -20.96 -7.94
N TYR A 739 27.83 -22.09 -8.62
CA TYR A 739 28.85 -22.78 -9.39
C TYR A 739 29.41 -21.85 -10.46
N ARG A 740 30.74 -21.85 -10.65
CA ARG A 740 31.45 -20.92 -11.55
C ARG A 740 32.30 -21.66 -12.57
#